data_AF-A0A8C1DHS9-F1
#
_entry.id   AF-A0A8C1DHS9-F1
#
_cell.length_a   1.000
_cell.length_b   1.000
_cell.length_c   1.000
_cell.angle_alpha   90.00
_cell.angle_beta   90.00
_cell.angle_gamma   90.00
#
_symmetry.space_group_name_H-M   'P 1'
#
loop_
_entity.id
_entity.type
_entity.pdbx_description
1 polymer ?
#
loop_
_entity_poly.entity_id
_entity_poly.type
_entity_poly.pdbx_seq_one_letter_code
_entity_poly.pdbx_strand_id
1 'polypeptide(L)'
;MQPLRDAELGASTFFASPLPHDVCGSNGLPLTPNSFKILGRFQILKTHERLVIVAEHYEKSLKDLLKQGKAVSPEKVLQVAYEVLEGLEFMNKHGMVHRALSPNNVLLDCEGKVKLAKFGLYHMTDHGADVDFPIEYPSYLPPEVIAQGCFYSSDPSIIEAPLPSGPKTDVWSLGVLLFELCVVRSQRCMDDIITVLGEEHGCSDTIKELPENVQALLRKCLTFLPAKRPTPAELLGDSVFESISCQYTPYQSPWRLFAASPRCAHLQLPEDISELWKDDGGNYLAERAIDEVFHLWCLARGDLEKELTNQEIIQSKPPICTLPKFILEDAESFGQGRDRSFLLDDTTVTLSLNQLKNRLKYVAGKTYYPLLEDEQSSLPQSNSSNELSATITLPLIIRERDTEYQLTRIVLFDRLLKAYPYKKNQIWKEARVDIPPLLGDIQSKYDGIDKDTPIPSDRQIEVDIPRCHQYDELLSSPLGQIKFRRVLKAWVVSHPDLVYWQGLDSLCAPFLYLNFSNEALAYACMSAFIPKYLYNFFLKDNSHVIQEYLTVFSQIIAFHDPELSNHLNEIGFIPDLYAIPWFLTMFTHVFPLHKIFHLWDTLLLGNSSFPFCIGVAILQQLRDRLLASGFNKCILLFSDLPGKSHHLVSINLHCKLIFLQSTLSFYSKST
;
A
#
# COMPACT_ATOMS: atom_id res chain seq x y z
N MET A 1 -5.87 11.07 -10.75
CA MET A 1 -4.42 11.02 -10.47
C MET A 1 -3.73 11.99 -11.39
N GLN A 2 -2.75 12.78 -10.92
CA GLN A 2 -2.02 13.72 -11.77
C GLN A 2 -1.00 12.97 -12.66
N PRO A 3 -0.75 13.47 -13.88
CA PRO A 3 0.23 12.90 -14.80
C PRO A 3 1.67 13.13 -14.32
N LEU A 4 2.58 12.23 -14.68
CA LEU A 4 4.00 12.24 -14.31
C LEU A 4 4.75 13.48 -14.84
N ARG A 5 4.32 13.99 -15.99
CA ARG A 5 4.92 15.12 -16.72
C ARG A 5 6.43 14.91 -16.94
N ASP A 6 7.23 15.84 -16.45
CA ASP A 6 8.68 15.88 -16.50
C ASP A 6 9.34 15.18 -15.30
N ALA A 7 8.56 14.66 -14.34
CA ALA A 7 9.09 13.90 -13.23
C ALA A 7 9.63 12.53 -13.68
N GLU A 8 10.59 12.02 -12.93
CA GLU A 8 11.11 10.67 -13.04
C GLU A 8 10.60 9.81 -11.88
N LEU A 9 10.88 8.51 -11.95
CA LEU A 9 10.64 7.60 -10.84
C LEU A 9 11.82 7.66 -9.88
N GLY A 10 11.63 8.16 -8.66
CA GLY A 10 12.66 8.12 -7.61
C GLY A 10 12.33 7.08 -6.56
N ALA A 11 13.28 6.20 -6.26
CA ALA A 11 13.21 5.22 -5.18
C ALA A 11 14.05 5.66 -3.99
N SER A 12 13.49 5.62 -2.78
CA SER A 12 14.18 5.93 -1.53
C SER A 12 13.95 4.82 -0.51
N THR A 13 14.93 4.56 0.35
CA THR A 13 14.86 3.47 1.33
C THR A 13 14.82 3.98 2.76
N PHE A 14 14.04 3.33 3.62
CA PHE A 14 13.94 3.63 5.05
C PHE A 14 14.14 2.34 5.83
N PHE A 15 14.83 2.40 6.97
CA PHE A 15 14.99 1.24 7.85
C PHE A 15 13.82 1.18 8.84
N ALA A 16 13.35 -0.02 9.16
CA ALA A 16 12.51 -0.25 10.33
C ALA A 16 13.38 -0.89 11.41
N SER A 17 13.13 -0.60 12.69
CA SER A 17 13.94 -1.13 13.81
C SER A 17 14.08 -2.66 13.70
N PRO A 18 15.28 -3.23 13.97
CA PRO A 18 15.45 -4.67 14.08
C PRO A 18 14.61 -5.20 15.25
N LEU A 19 13.84 -6.26 15.01
CA LEU A 19 13.08 -6.90 16.09
C LEU A 19 14.07 -7.52 17.09
N PRO A 20 13.83 -7.46 18.42
CA PRO A 20 14.72 -8.02 19.44
C PRO A 20 15.06 -9.52 19.31
N HIS A 21 14.43 -10.23 18.36
CA HIS A 21 14.52 -11.68 18.17
C HIS A 21 14.92 -12.09 16.75
N ASP A 22 15.53 -11.22 15.94
CA ASP A 22 16.08 -11.60 14.63
C ASP A 22 17.29 -12.55 14.81
N VAL A 23 17.01 -13.85 14.93
CA VAL A 23 18.02 -14.92 14.95
C VAL A 23 18.16 -15.51 13.55
N CYS A 24 19.39 -15.52 13.02
CA CYS A 24 19.70 -16.25 11.79
C CYS A 24 19.45 -17.76 11.99
N GLY A 25 19.06 -18.46 10.91
CA GLY A 25 19.10 -19.92 10.90
C GLY A 25 20.52 -20.42 11.19
N SER A 26 20.65 -21.70 11.57
CA SER A 26 21.94 -22.34 11.94
C SER A 26 23.04 -22.32 10.87
N ASN A 27 22.71 -21.82 9.67
CA ASN A 27 23.57 -21.63 8.50
C ASN A 27 23.90 -20.16 8.21
N GLY A 28 23.52 -19.21 9.07
CA GLY A 28 23.85 -17.79 8.91
C GLY A 28 23.11 -17.08 7.77
N LEU A 29 22.04 -17.69 7.25
CA LEU A 29 21.15 -17.10 6.24
C LEU A 29 19.83 -16.67 6.90
N PRO A 30 19.20 -15.57 6.45
CA PRO A 30 17.85 -15.21 6.86
C PRO A 30 16.85 -16.29 6.41
N LEU A 31 15.93 -16.65 7.32
CA LEU A 31 14.86 -17.61 7.07
C LEU A 31 13.73 -16.96 6.28
N THR A 32 13.88 -16.82 4.95
CA THR A 32 12.79 -16.97 3.96
C THR A 32 13.29 -16.66 2.54
N PRO A 33 12.92 -17.47 1.53
CA PRO A 33 13.10 -17.13 0.11
C PRO A 33 11.82 -16.51 -0.50
N ASN A 34 12.00 -15.52 -1.39
CA ASN A 34 11.05 -14.86 -2.31
C ASN A 34 10.42 -13.53 -1.84
N SER A 35 10.97 -12.40 -2.29
CA SER A 35 10.45 -11.05 -2.00
C SER A 35 10.54 -10.11 -3.23
N PHE A 36 9.61 -10.22 -4.18
CA PHE A 36 9.35 -9.13 -5.14
C PHE A 36 7.85 -8.90 -5.31
N LYS A 37 7.37 -7.68 -5.01
CA LYS A 37 6.27 -7.02 -5.75
C LYS A 37 6.15 -5.53 -5.37
N ILE A 38 6.14 -4.65 -6.37
CA ILE A 38 5.58 -3.29 -6.32
C ILE A 38 4.71 -3.17 -7.61
N LEU A 39 3.45 -2.65 -7.64
CA LEU A 39 3.12 -1.22 -7.70
C LEU A 39 1.67 -0.70 -7.73
N GLY A 40 1.41 0.38 -6.96
CA GLY A 40 0.31 1.35 -7.13
C GLY A 40 -0.10 2.05 -5.81
N ARG A 41 -0.61 3.29 -5.87
CA ARG A 41 -0.70 4.43 -4.88
C ARG A 41 -0.97 4.24 -3.36
N PHE A 42 -0.78 3.07 -2.76
CA PHE A 42 -0.97 2.87 -1.32
C PHE A 42 0.23 2.21 -0.63
N GLN A 43 0.50 2.75 0.57
CA GLN A 43 0.94 2.06 1.79
C GLN A 43 0.95 0.53 1.70
N ILE A 44 2.09 -0.09 2.01
CA ILE A 44 2.25 -1.27 2.88
C ILE A 44 3.72 -1.34 3.34
N LEU A 45 3.98 -1.25 4.65
CA LEU A 45 5.22 -1.71 5.29
C LEU A 45 5.19 -3.25 5.36
N LYS A 46 6.26 -3.89 4.88
CA LYS A 46 6.60 -5.27 5.24
C LYS A 46 7.94 -5.23 5.99
N THR A 47 7.89 -5.55 7.27
CA THR A 47 9.04 -5.81 8.12
C THR A 47 9.73 -7.08 7.63
N HIS A 48 10.86 -6.93 6.95
CA HIS A 48 12.18 -7.25 7.51
C HIS A 48 13.22 -6.38 6.77
N GLU A 49 14.01 -5.65 7.57
CA GLU A 49 15.15 -4.79 7.25
C GLU A 49 14.88 -3.43 6.55
N ARG A 50 14.11 -3.30 5.44
CA ARG A 50 14.01 -2.02 4.69
C ARG A 50 12.68 -1.75 3.94
N LEU A 51 12.08 -0.58 4.15
CA LEU A 51 10.97 -0.02 3.36
C LEU A 51 11.51 0.71 2.13
N VAL A 52 10.90 0.53 0.94
CA VAL A 52 11.22 1.34 -0.25
C VAL A 52 10.00 2.13 -0.71
N ILE A 53 10.17 3.45 -0.88
CA ILE A 53 9.16 4.34 -1.44
C ILE A 53 9.57 4.73 -2.85
N VAL A 54 8.66 4.55 -3.81
CA VAL A 54 8.80 5.10 -5.15
C VAL A 54 7.82 6.25 -5.36
N ALA A 55 8.36 7.42 -5.68
CA ALA A 55 7.61 8.66 -5.79
C ALA A 55 8.07 9.48 -7.01
N GLU A 56 7.33 10.53 -7.32
CA GLU A 56 7.74 11.53 -8.31
C GLU A 56 9.05 12.15 -7.84
N HIS A 57 10.05 12.14 -8.71
CA HIS A 57 11.36 12.69 -8.42
C HIS A 57 11.79 13.66 -9.50
N TYR A 58 12.47 14.72 -9.06
CA TYR A 58 13.04 15.74 -9.91
C TYR A 58 14.51 15.88 -9.54
N GLU A 59 15.35 15.98 -10.55
CA GLU A 59 16.81 16.00 -10.38
C GLU A 59 17.30 17.23 -9.58
N LYS A 60 16.57 18.34 -9.62
CA LYS A 60 16.94 19.60 -8.97
C LYS A 60 16.17 19.81 -7.67
N SER A 61 16.90 20.21 -6.63
CA SER A 61 16.34 20.65 -5.34
C SER A 61 16.72 22.11 -5.02
N LEU A 62 16.07 22.71 -4.02
CA LEU A 62 16.51 24.01 -3.48
C LEU A 62 17.95 23.96 -2.94
N LYS A 63 18.40 22.80 -2.43
CA LYS A 63 19.80 22.61 -2.03
C LYS A 63 20.77 22.84 -3.19
N ASP A 64 20.39 22.43 -4.40
CA ASP A 64 21.24 22.59 -5.58
C ASP A 64 21.25 24.03 -6.10
N LEU A 65 20.19 24.82 -5.82
CA LEU A 65 20.23 26.27 -5.99
C LEU A 65 21.19 26.93 -4.99
N LEU A 66 21.15 26.52 -3.71
CA LEU A 66 22.05 27.04 -2.67
C LEU A 66 23.53 26.75 -2.99
N LYS A 67 23.85 25.54 -3.48
CA LYS A 67 25.22 25.15 -3.88
C LYS A 67 25.80 26.00 -5.00
N GLN A 68 24.97 26.60 -5.86
CA GLN A 68 25.44 27.45 -6.95
C GLN A 68 26.06 28.77 -6.46
N GLY A 69 25.95 29.08 -5.16
CA GLY A 69 26.63 30.23 -4.53
C GLY A 69 26.13 31.58 -5.03
N LYS A 70 24.92 31.64 -5.61
CA LYS A 70 24.26 32.87 -6.03
C LYS A 70 23.07 33.15 -5.13
N ALA A 71 22.93 34.40 -4.69
CA ALA A 71 21.75 34.83 -3.96
C ALA A 71 20.52 34.66 -4.85
N VAL A 72 19.47 34.04 -4.30
CA VAL A 72 18.19 33.89 -4.99
C VAL A 72 17.49 35.24 -4.98
N SER A 73 16.87 35.63 -6.11
CA SER A 73 16.17 36.91 -6.17
C SER A 73 15.03 36.96 -5.15
N PRO A 74 14.76 38.13 -4.52
CA PRO A 74 13.69 38.23 -3.52
C PRO A 74 12.32 37.79 -4.03
N GLU A 75 12.01 38.06 -5.31
CA GLU A 75 10.80 37.60 -5.96
C GLU A 75 10.72 36.07 -6.00
N LYS A 76 11.83 35.40 -6.33
CA LYS A 76 11.88 33.93 -6.37
C LYS A 76 11.79 33.33 -4.96
N VAL A 77 12.39 33.96 -3.94
CA VAL A 77 12.24 33.55 -2.54
C VAL A 77 10.77 33.58 -2.13
N LEU A 78 10.03 34.63 -2.47
CA LEU A 78 8.62 34.74 -2.15
C LEU A 78 7.75 33.77 -2.96
N GLN A 79 8.08 33.51 -4.23
CA GLN A 79 7.41 32.47 -5.03
C GLN A 79 7.58 31.09 -4.39
N VAL A 80 8.82 30.74 -4.02
CA VAL A 80 9.10 29.48 -3.31
C VAL A 80 8.34 29.41 -1.99
N ALA A 81 8.32 30.49 -1.20
CA ALA A 81 7.58 30.54 0.04
C ALA A 81 6.08 30.30 -0.17
N TYR A 82 5.49 30.95 -1.17
CA TYR A 82 4.07 30.80 -1.50
C TYR A 82 3.73 29.37 -1.91
N GLU A 83 4.49 28.78 -2.84
CA GLU A 83 4.25 27.41 -3.32
C GLU A 83 4.47 26.36 -2.21
N VAL A 84 5.49 26.53 -1.35
CA VAL A 84 5.67 25.67 -0.17
C VAL A 84 4.48 25.79 0.79
N LEU A 85 4.02 27.01 1.07
CA LEU A 85 2.86 27.24 1.95
C LEU A 85 1.58 26.62 1.40
N GLU A 86 1.32 26.68 0.08
CA GLU A 86 0.19 26.00 -0.54
C GLU A 86 0.28 24.48 -0.33
N GLY A 87 1.48 23.90 -0.48
CA GLY A 87 1.73 22.48 -0.20
C GLY A 87 1.50 22.11 1.26
N LEU A 88 2.01 22.92 2.19
CA LEU A 88 1.82 22.74 3.64
C LEU A 88 0.33 22.86 4.03
N GLU A 89 -0.38 23.86 3.53
CA GLU A 89 -1.80 24.07 3.80
C GLU A 89 -2.65 22.89 3.27
N PHE A 90 -2.33 22.39 2.08
CA PHE A 90 -2.95 21.20 1.53
C PHE A 90 -2.75 19.97 2.43
N MET A 91 -1.52 19.75 2.92
CA MET A 91 -1.25 18.65 3.87
C MET A 91 -2.00 18.82 5.18
N ASN A 92 -2.06 20.04 5.73
CA ASN A 92 -2.75 20.32 6.98
C ASN A 92 -4.27 20.08 6.86
N LYS A 93 -4.88 20.42 5.72
CA LYS A 93 -6.29 20.10 5.43
C LYS A 93 -6.58 18.59 5.44
N HIS A 94 -5.56 17.77 5.21
CA HIS A 94 -5.63 16.31 5.27
C HIS A 94 -5.08 15.72 6.58
N GLY A 95 -4.88 16.54 7.61
CA GLY A 95 -4.41 16.08 8.93
C GLY A 95 -2.93 15.68 8.97
N MET A 96 -2.13 16.12 8.00
CA MET A 96 -0.69 15.84 7.93
C MET A 96 0.17 17.08 8.16
N VAL A 97 1.35 16.85 8.70
CA VAL A 97 2.45 17.82 8.83
C VAL A 97 3.70 17.25 8.16
N HIS A 98 4.58 18.09 7.64
CA HIS A 98 5.76 17.64 6.90
C HIS A 98 6.84 17.08 7.83
N ARG A 99 7.19 17.79 8.92
CA ARG A 99 8.18 17.42 9.96
C ARG A 99 9.64 17.22 9.54
N ALA A 100 9.89 17.10 8.24
CA ALA A 100 11.21 16.92 7.64
C ALA A 100 11.48 17.96 6.53
N LEU A 101 10.91 19.17 6.66
CA LEU A 101 11.09 20.21 5.65
C LEU A 101 12.53 20.74 5.68
N SER A 102 13.21 20.63 4.54
CA SER A 102 14.58 21.11 4.33
C SER A 102 14.81 21.41 2.84
N PRO A 103 15.88 22.13 2.45
CA PRO A 103 16.18 22.39 1.04
C PRO A 103 16.36 21.13 0.18
N ASN A 104 16.67 19.98 0.79
CA ASN A 104 16.76 18.69 0.07
C ASN A 104 15.39 18.17 -0.35
N ASN A 105 14.36 18.49 0.44
CA ASN A 105 13.01 17.94 0.33
C ASN A 105 12.05 18.92 -0.39
N VAL A 106 12.58 20.04 -0.88
CA VAL A 106 11.87 20.95 -1.77
C VAL A 106 12.50 20.82 -3.16
N LEU A 107 11.83 20.04 -4.01
CA LEU A 107 12.24 19.74 -5.38
C LEU A 107 11.74 20.82 -6.35
N LEU A 108 12.37 20.90 -7.51
CA LEU A 108 12.06 21.86 -8.58
C LEU A 108 11.82 21.13 -9.90
N ASP A 109 10.67 21.41 -10.53
CA ASP A 109 10.38 20.93 -11.88
C ASP A 109 11.18 21.68 -12.96
N CYS A 110 11.02 21.30 -14.22
CA CYS A 110 11.72 21.94 -15.35
C CYS A 110 11.33 23.42 -15.55
N GLU A 111 10.15 23.84 -15.07
CA GLU A 111 9.69 25.24 -15.05
C GLU A 111 10.18 25.99 -13.79
N GLY A 112 10.80 25.29 -12.85
CA GLY A 112 11.29 25.82 -11.58
C GLY A 112 10.21 25.99 -10.52
N LYS A 113 9.06 25.31 -10.63
CA LYS A 113 8.03 25.27 -9.59
C LYS A 113 8.36 24.26 -8.52
N VAL A 114 7.91 24.54 -7.29
CA VAL A 114 8.17 23.74 -6.10
C VAL A 114 7.31 22.47 -6.08
N LYS A 115 7.96 21.38 -5.69
CA LYS A 115 7.34 20.10 -5.34
C LYS A 115 7.89 19.62 -4.00
N LEU A 116 7.02 19.41 -3.02
CA LEU A 116 7.42 18.88 -1.71
C LEU A 116 7.64 17.36 -1.81
N ALA A 117 8.74 16.87 -1.27
CA ALA A 117 9.14 15.46 -1.26
C ALA A 117 9.39 14.96 0.17
N LYS A 118 9.38 13.64 0.34
CA LYS A 118 9.62 12.97 1.64
C LYS A 118 8.69 13.43 2.78
N PHE A 119 7.54 13.99 2.43
CA PHE A 119 6.44 14.19 3.37
C PHE A 119 5.85 12.84 3.78
N GLY A 120 5.26 12.78 4.98
CA GLY A 120 4.62 11.55 5.49
C GLY A 120 5.57 10.57 6.19
N LEU A 121 6.90 10.70 6.06
CA LEU A 121 7.87 9.83 6.73
C LEU A 121 7.64 9.74 8.25
N TYR A 122 7.36 10.89 8.88
CA TYR A 122 6.99 10.97 10.30
C TYR A 122 5.77 10.11 10.65
N HIS A 123 4.74 10.11 9.79
CA HIS A 123 3.53 9.30 10.01
C HIS A 123 3.75 7.82 9.69
N MET A 124 4.64 7.50 8.76
CA MET A 124 4.98 6.12 8.39
C MET A 124 5.79 5.39 9.47
N THR A 125 6.45 6.15 10.35
CA THR A 125 7.27 5.67 11.46
C THR A 125 6.52 5.78 12.79
N ASP A 126 5.19 5.67 12.76
CA ASP A 126 4.31 5.82 13.93
C ASP A 126 4.64 7.07 14.77
N HIS A 127 4.65 8.23 14.10
CA HIS A 127 4.98 9.50 14.73
C HIS A 127 6.40 9.57 15.32
N GLY A 128 7.32 8.77 14.76
CA GLY A 128 8.73 8.68 15.16
C GLY A 128 9.00 7.75 16.34
N ALA A 129 8.08 6.85 16.69
CA ALA A 129 8.28 5.85 17.72
C ALA A 129 9.35 4.82 17.31
N ASP A 130 10.33 4.57 18.20
CA ASP A 130 11.36 3.51 18.12
C ASP A 130 12.14 3.42 16.79
N VAL A 131 12.61 4.55 16.25
CA VAL A 131 13.56 4.57 15.11
C VAL A 131 14.99 4.86 15.54
N ASP A 132 15.95 4.13 14.96
CA ASP A 132 17.40 4.27 15.25
C ASP A 132 18.09 5.45 14.54
N PHE A 133 17.32 6.25 13.78
CA PHE A 133 17.84 7.32 12.93
C PHE A 133 16.95 8.57 12.97
N PRO A 134 17.52 9.77 12.75
CA PRO A 134 16.75 11.01 12.77
C PRO A 134 15.81 11.09 11.55
N ILE A 135 14.50 11.16 11.81
CA ILE A 135 13.47 11.45 10.79
C ILE A 135 13.44 12.94 10.43
N GLU A 136 13.97 13.78 11.30
CA GLU A 136 13.91 15.24 11.21
C GLU A 136 15.32 15.82 11.07
N TYR A 137 15.43 17.04 10.53
CA TYR A 137 16.71 17.72 10.38
C TYR A 137 16.91 18.70 11.54
N PRO A 138 17.82 18.44 12.51
CA PRO A 138 17.94 19.24 13.71
C PRO A 138 18.11 20.74 13.45
N SER A 139 18.81 21.12 12.38
CA SER A 139 19.04 22.52 11.99
C SER A 139 17.79 23.29 11.58
N TYR A 140 16.69 22.58 11.24
CA TYR A 140 15.43 23.18 10.79
C TYR A 140 14.30 23.00 11.83
N LEU A 141 14.60 22.39 12.98
CA LEU A 141 13.62 22.16 14.04
C LEU A 141 13.35 23.43 14.84
N PRO A 142 12.09 23.63 15.26
CA PRO A 142 11.77 24.77 16.10
C PRO A 142 12.20 24.55 17.55
N PRO A 143 12.41 25.63 18.34
CA PRO A 143 12.94 25.56 19.69
C PRO A 143 12.07 24.73 20.63
N GLU A 144 10.74 24.77 20.47
CA GLU A 144 9.81 23.99 21.28
C GLU A 144 9.92 22.48 21.06
N VAL A 145 10.37 22.03 19.88
CA VAL A 145 10.61 20.62 19.58
C VAL A 145 11.98 20.21 20.14
N ILE A 146 13.00 21.07 20.01
CA ILE A 146 14.35 20.81 20.53
C ILE A 146 14.35 20.75 22.07
N ALA A 147 13.68 21.70 22.74
CA ALA A 147 13.70 21.86 24.19
C ALA A 147 13.05 20.70 24.95
N GLN A 148 12.20 19.92 24.29
CA GLN A 148 11.56 18.75 24.90
C GLN A 148 12.46 17.51 24.94
N GLY A 149 13.54 17.47 24.14
CA GLY A 149 14.50 16.36 24.11
C GLY A 149 13.98 15.09 23.40
N CYS A 150 14.89 14.16 23.07
CA CYS A 150 14.55 12.83 22.57
C CYS A 150 14.06 11.96 23.73
N PHE A 151 12.76 11.68 23.81
CA PHE A 151 12.20 10.82 24.86
C PHE A 151 12.41 9.34 24.53
N TYR A 152 13.08 8.63 25.44
CA TYR A 152 12.90 7.19 25.64
C TYR A 152 12.13 7.04 26.96
N SER A 153 10.83 6.77 26.90
CA SER A 153 10.11 6.34 28.11
C SER A 153 10.22 4.82 28.22
N SER A 154 10.95 4.33 29.21
CA SER A 154 10.96 2.91 29.57
C SER A 154 9.79 2.54 30.52
N ASP A 155 8.88 3.47 30.80
CA ASP A 155 7.80 3.30 31.76
C ASP A 155 6.41 3.36 31.09
N PRO A 156 5.68 2.22 30.99
CA PRO A 156 4.37 2.13 30.36
C PRO A 156 3.22 2.73 31.20
N SER A 157 3.51 3.34 32.36
CA SER A 157 2.49 3.91 33.25
C SER A 157 2.24 5.42 33.08
N ILE A 158 3.05 6.12 32.26
CA ILE A 158 2.90 7.55 32.01
C ILE A 158 2.00 7.75 30.79
N ILE A 159 0.81 8.32 31.02
CA ILE A 159 -0.12 8.74 29.97
C ILE A 159 0.57 9.80 29.10
N GLU A 160 0.74 9.48 27.83
CA GLU A 160 1.42 10.26 26.79
C GLU A 160 0.95 11.72 26.76
N ALA A 161 1.87 12.66 27.00
CA ALA A 161 1.65 14.03 26.57
C ALA A 161 1.83 14.06 25.04
N PRO A 162 0.87 14.58 24.25
CA PRO A 162 1.06 14.66 22.80
C PRO A 162 2.28 15.52 22.49
N LEU A 163 3.17 15.02 21.63
CA LEU A 163 4.27 15.82 21.09
C LEU A 163 3.70 17.14 20.53
N PRO A 164 4.44 18.27 20.62
CA PRO A 164 4.13 19.48 19.87
C PRO A 164 4.26 19.14 18.39
N SER A 165 3.13 18.73 17.84
CA SER A 165 2.92 18.23 16.49
C SER A 165 1.84 19.11 15.92
N GLY A 166 2.22 20.03 15.04
CA GLY A 166 1.25 20.92 14.45
C GLY A 166 1.77 21.68 13.24
N PRO A 167 0.86 22.23 12.42
CA PRO A 167 1.18 23.02 11.23
C PRO A 167 2.25 24.10 11.42
N LYS A 168 2.32 24.68 12.62
CA LYS A 168 3.23 25.78 12.96
C LYS A 168 4.69 25.34 13.09
N THR A 169 4.95 24.04 13.24
CA THR A 169 6.31 23.49 13.21
C THR A 169 6.91 23.65 11.82
N ASP A 170 6.17 23.30 10.76
CA ASP A 170 6.65 23.41 9.39
C ASP A 170 6.86 24.88 8.96
N VAL A 171 6.08 25.81 9.52
CA VAL A 171 6.26 27.26 9.31
C VAL A 171 7.61 27.75 9.82
N TRP A 172 8.09 27.23 10.95
CA TRP A 172 9.44 27.55 11.42
C TRP A 172 10.51 27.01 10.47
N SER A 173 10.40 25.72 10.10
CA SER A 173 11.34 25.09 9.18
C SER A 173 11.39 25.82 7.83
N LEU A 174 10.25 26.32 7.35
CA LEU A 174 10.18 27.21 6.19
C LEU A 174 10.94 28.52 6.44
N GLY A 175 10.78 29.16 7.59
CA GLY A 175 11.52 30.38 7.94
C GLY A 175 13.04 30.20 7.89
N VAL A 176 13.53 29.08 8.44
CA VAL A 176 14.96 28.71 8.38
C VAL A 176 15.42 28.50 6.94
N LEU A 177 14.63 27.77 6.15
CA LEU A 177 14.91 27.51 4.74
C LEU A 177 14.97 28.81 3.91
N LEU A 178 14.00 29.71 4.08
CA LEU A 178 13.97 30.99 3.37
C LEU A 178 15.14 31.90 3.78
N PHE A 179 15.51 31.88 5.06
CA PHE A 179 16.68 32.60 5.54
C PHE A 179 17.96 32.09 4.85
N GLU A 180 18.12 30.77 4.73
CA GLU A 180 19.25 30.15 4.02
C GLU A 180 19.28 30.52 2.53
N LEU A 181 18.13 30.62 1.85
CA LEU A 181 18.05 31.09 0.46
C LEU A 181 18.50 32.55 0.28
N CYS A 182 18.29 33.38 1.31
CA CYS A 182 18.68 34.78 1.30
C CYS A 182 20.16 35.00 1.63
N VAL A 183 20.73 34.19 2.53
CA VAL A 183 22.09 34.35 3.05
C VAL A 183 23.03 33.32 2.44
N VAL A 184 23.82 33.73 1.44
CA VAL A 184 24.73 32.86 0.67
C VAL A 184 26.00 32.46 1.46
N ARG A 185 25.87 31.90 2.67
CA ARG A 185 27.02 31.44 3.48
C ARG A 185 26.83 30.03 4.04
N SER A 186 27.89 29.23 3.89
CA SER A 186 27.98 27.83 4.34
C SER A 186 28.23 27.71 5.85
N GLN A 187 27.53 26.75 6.47
CA GLN A 187 27.86 26.04 7.72
C GLN A 187 27.67 26.71 9.10
N ARG A 188 27.21 27.97 9.21
CA ARG A 188 26.93 28.62 10.52
C ARG A 188 25.47 29.07 10.76
N CYS A 189 24.52 28.45 10.07
CA CYS A 189 23.12 28.90 10.06
C CYS A 189 22.44 28.93 11.45
N MET A 190 22.71 27.95 12.32
CA MET A 190 22.08 27.88 13.66
C MET A 190 22.52 29.00 14.60
N ASP A 191 23.82 29.32 14.65
CA ASP A 191 24.35 30.41 15.47
C ASP A 191 23.79 31.76 15.01
N ASP A 192 23.69 31.94 13.69
CA ASP A 192 23.14 33.13 13.04
C ASP A 192 21.63 33.27 13.31
N ILE A 193 20.83 32.19 13.27
CA ILE A 193 19.39 32.23 13.57
C ILE A 193 19.14 32.59 15.04
N ILE A 194 19.94 32.05 15.96
CA ILE A 194 19.87 32.39 17.39
C ILE A 194 20.24 33.88 17.59
N THR A 195 21.20 34.42 16.82
CA THR A 195 21.52 35.86 16.81
C THR A 195 20.53 36.72 16.02
N VAL A 196 19.69 36.16 15.15
CA VAL A 196 18.54 36.85 14.53
C VAL A 196 17.35 36.91 15.48
N LEU A 197 17.17 35.89 16.32
CA LEU A 197 16.12 35.82 17.35
C LEU A 197 16.47 36.62 18.60
N GLY A 198 17.75 36.66 18.98
CA GLY A 198 18.26 37.52 20.02
C GLY A 198 18.63 38.88 19.43
N GLU A 199 17.90 39.93 19.75
CA GLU A 199 18.16 41.32 19.32
C GLU A 199 19.57 41.87 19.67
N GLU A 200 20.43 41.04 20.27
CA GLU A 200 21.76 41.38 20.75
C GLU A 200 22.86 40.70 19.93
N HIS A 201 23.38 41.41 18.92
CA HIS A 201 24.69 41.22 18.25
C HIS A 201 24.64 40.60 16.83
N GLY A 202 24.92 41.45 15.83
CA GLY A 202 25.85 41.08 14.75
C GLY A 202 25.29 40.61 13.39
N CYS A 203 24.12 39.97 13.29
CA CYS A 203 23.54 39.57 11.99
C CYS A 203 22.78 40.72 11.27
N SER A 204 22.96 41.96 11.74
CA SER A 204 22.19 43.16 11.40
C SER A 204 22.23 43.54 9.92
N ASP A 205 23.39 43.51 9.26
CA ASP A 205 23.54 44.30 8.02
C ASP A 205 23.00 43.58 6.79
N THR A 206 23.19 42.25 6.70
CA THR A 206 22.70 41.46 5.56
C THR A 206 21.17 41.31 5.56
N ILE A 207 20.55 41.20 6.73
CA ILE A 207 19.08 41.15 6.83
C ILE A 207 18.47 42.51 6.55
N LYS A 208 19.13 43.61 6.98
CA LYS A 208 18.70 44.98 6.66
C LYS A 208 18.72 45.27 5.14
N GLU A 209 19.59 44.60 4.39
CA GLU A 209 19.65 44.72 2.92
C GLU A 209 18.54 43.95 2.18
N LEU A 210 17.82 43.05 2.86
CA LEU A 210 16.71 42.32 2.25
C LEU A 210 15.48 43.22 2.06
N PRO A 211 14.65 43.00 1.02
CA PRO A 211 13.39 43.71 0.87
C PRO A 211 12.46 43.54 2.07
N GLU A 212 11.71 44.60 2.39
CA GLU A 212 10.88 44.69 3.59
C GLU A 212 9.80 43.58 3.67
N ASN A 213 9.26 43.17 2.52
CA ASN A 213 8.32 42.05 2.42
C ASN A 213 8.96 40.70 2.79
N VAL A 214 10.20 40.43 2.37
CA VAL A 214 10.94 39.21 2.74
C VAL A 214 11.28 39.23 4.23
N GLN A 215 11.73 40.37 4.77
CA GLN A 215 11.99 40.53 6.20
C GLN A 215 10.73 40.29 7.03
N ALA A 216 9.59 40.84 6.61
CA ALA A 216 8.31 40.68 7.29
C ALA A 216 7.87 39.21 7.33
N LEU A 217 8.04 38.48 6.22
CA LEU A 217 7.75 37.05 6.16
C LEU A 217 8.66 36.25 7.10
N LEU A 218 9.98 36.49 7.06
CA LEU A 218 10.94 35.80 7.93
C LEU A 218 10.64 36.01 9.42
N ARG A 219 10.30 37.24 9.84
CA ARG A 219 9.91 37.55 11.23
C ARG A 219 8.67 36.77 11.68
N LYS A 220 7.68 36.61 10.79
CA LYS A 220 6.46 35.83 11.07
C LYS A 220 6.78 34.34 11.20
N CYS A 221 7.56 33.77 10.26
CA CYS A 221 7.93 32.36 10.28
C CYS A 221 8.80 31.99 11.50
N LEU A 222 9.82 32.81 11.79
CA LEU A 222 10.78 32.61 12.89
C LEU A 222 10.26 33.17 14.23
N THR A 223 8.95 33.24 14.43
CA THR A 223 8.40 33.61 15.74
C THR A 223 8.66 32.49 16.75
N PHE A 224 9.41 32.79 17.82
CA PHE A 224 9.82 31.82 18.83
C PHE A 224 8.65 31.12 19.51
N LEU A 225 7.64 31.88 19.96
CA LEU A 225 6.47 31.31 20.66
C LEU A 225 5.46 30.70 19.65
N PRO A 226 5.17 29.38 19.71
CA PRO A 226 4.26 28.73 18.76
C PRO A 226 2.84 29.28 18.79
N ALA A 227 2.38 29.75 19.96
CA ALA A 227 1.06 30.36 20.09
C ALA A 227 0.90 31.63 19.23
N LYS A 228 1.99 32.38 19.02
CA LYS A 228 2.02 33.62 18.22
C LYS A 228 2.45 33.40 16.77
N ARG A 229 3.10 32.27 16.47
CA ARG A 229 3.49 31.90 15.10
C ARG A 229 2.23 31.65 14.27
N PRO A 230 2.11 32.19 13.05
CA PRO A 230 0.96 31.92 12.20
C PRO A 230 0.96 30.49 11.67
N THR A 231 -0.20 30.02 11.25
CA THR A 231 -0.38 28.78 10.47
C THR A 231 -0.09 29.01 8.98
N PRO A 232 0.13 27.95 8.18
CA PRO A 232 0.29 28.10 6.73
C PRO A 232 -0.88 28.82 6.06
N ALA A 233 -2.12 28.52 6.47
CA ALA A 233 -3.33 29.17 5.96
C ALA A 233 -3.37 30.68 6.27
N GLU A 234 -2.98 31.08 7.49
CA GLU A 234 -2.90 32.49 7.88
C GLU A 234 -1.81 33.24 7.09
N LEU A 235 -0.66 32.60 6.83
CA LEU A 235 0.42 33.19 6.03
C LEU A 235 0.07 33.33 4.54
N LEU A 236 -0.68 32.39 3.96
CA LEU A 236 -1.13 32.50 2.56
C LEU A 236 -2.02 33.72 2.31
N GLY A 237 -2.79 34.13 3.33
CA GLY A 237 -3.64 35.32 3.28
C GLY A 237 -2.91 36.64 3.59
N ASP A 238 -1.59 36.62 3.76
CA ASP A 238 -0.80 37.77 4.15
C ASP A 238 -0.50 38.72 2.98
N SER A 239 -0.45 40.02 3.26
CA SER A 239 -0.24 41.05 2.23
C SER A 239 1.10 40.91 1.48
N VAL A 240 2.09 40.21 2.05
CA VAL A 240 3.38 39.94 1.38
C VAL A 240 3.23 39.13 0.09
N PHE A 241 2.11 38.41 -0.09
CA PHE A 241 1.83 37.58 -1.27
C PHE A 241 0.81 38.18 -2.25
N GLU A 242 0.35 39.42 -2.06
CA GLU A 242 -0.64 40.04 -2.97
C GLU A 242 -0.18 40.05 -4.44
N SER A 243 1.10 40.35 -4.69
CA SER A 243 1.67 40.38 -6.05
C SER A 243 1.92 38.99 -6.66
N ILE A 244 1.98 37.95 -5.84
CA ILE A 244 2.33 36.58 -6.24
C ILE A 244 1.07 35.74 -6.39
N SER A 245 0.14 35.81 -5.45
CA SER A 245 -1.14 35.08 -5.47
C SER A 245 -1.91 35.28 -6.77
N CYS A 246 -1.83 36.47 -7.39
CA CYS A 246 -2.44 36.74 -8.69
C CYS A 246 -1.86 35.93 -9.86
N GLN A 247 -0.66 35.37 -9.71
CA GLN A 247 0.03 34.53 -10.71
C GLN A 247 -0.43 33.07 -10.65
N TYR A 248 -1.07 32.65 -9.55
CA TYR A 248 -1.49 31.28 -9.31
C TYR A 248 -3.00 31.17 -9.34
N THR A 249 -3.52 30.20 -10.08
CA THR A 249 -4.95 29.89 -10.06
C THR A 249 -5.27 29.07 -8.81
N PRO A 250 -6.23 29.48 -7.96
CA PRO A 250 -6.61 28.71 -6.79
C PRO A 250 -6.97 27.28 -7.16
N TYR A 251 -6.48 26.30 -6.38
CA TYR A 251 -6.83 24.91 -6.58
C TYR A 251 -8.34 24.72 -6.45
N GLN A 252 -8.99 24.28 -7.53
CA GLN A 252 -10.41 23.93 -7.52
C GLN A 252 -10.55 22.42 -7.34
N SER A 253 -11.27 22.00 -6.31
CA SER A 253 -11.69 20.60 -6.16
C SER A 253 -12.45 20.18 -7.44
N PRO A 254 -12.06 19.09 -8.12
CA PRO A 254 -12.65 18.71 -9.42
C PRO A 254 -14.12 18.25 -9.35
N TRP A 255 -14.78 18.36 -8.20
CA TRP A 255 -16.09 17.74 -7.96
C TRP A 255 -17.18 18.79 -7.81
N ARG A 256 -17.96 18.97 -8.89
CA ARG A 256 -19.34 19.47 -8.83
C ARG A 256 -20.25 18.48 -9.55
N LEU A 257 -21.28 18.00 -8.85
CA LEU A 257 -22.26 17.03 -9.36
C LEU A 257 -23.03 17.55 -10.60
N PHE A 258 -23.08 18.86 -10.80
CA PHE A 258 -23.80 19.52 -11.89
C PHE A 258 -23.05 20.76 -12.40
N ALA A 259 -21.89 20.58 -13.03
CA ALA A 259 -21.35 21.64 -13.87
C ALA A 259 -22.22 21.74 -15.15
N ALA A 260 -22.88 22.87 -15.35
CA ALA A 260 -23.72 23.12 -16.53
C ALA A 260 -22.90 23.28 -17.82
N SER A 261 -21.59 23.49 -17.70
CA SER A 261 -20.65 23.57 -18.82
C SER A 261 -20.21 22.16 -19.25
N PRO A 262 -20.23 21.85 -20.57
CA PRO A 262 -19.62 20.63 -21.09
C PRO A 262 -18.17 20.54 -20.61
N ARG A 263 -17.74 19.37 -20.09
CA ARG A 263 -16.34 19.13 -19.69
C ARG A 263 -15.33 19.40 -20.83
N CYS A 264 -15.82 19.39 -22.08
CA CYS A 264 -15.06 19.64 -23.30
C CYS A 264 -15.31 21.04 -23.91
N ALA A 265 -15.99 21.96 -23.20
CA ALA A 265 -16.37 23.27 -23.74
C ALA A 265 -15.17 24.12 -24.20
N HIS A 266 -13.98 23.82 -23.70
CA HIS A 266 -12.72 24.48 -24.07
C HIS A 266 -11.73 23.53 -24.73
N LEU A 267 -12.16 22.33 -25.11
CA LEU A 267 -11.30 21.35 -25.78
C LEU A 267 -11.20 21.75 -27.27
N GLN A 268 -10.10 22.40 -27.64
CA GLN A 268 -9.75 22.59 -29.06
C GLN A 268 -9.10 21.30 -29.55
N LEU A 269 -9.86 20.52 -30.30
CA LEU A 269 -9.29 19.41 -31.07
C LEU A 269 -8.63 19.97 -32.33
N PRO A 270 -7.47 19.43 -32.75
CA PRO A 270 -6.91 19.73 -34.07
C PRO A 270 -7.96 19.47 -35.16
N GLU A 271 -7.93 20.26 -36.25
CA GLU A 271 -8.84 20.08 -37.38
C GLU A 271 -8.71 18.69 -38.02
N ASP A 272 -7.55 18.06 -37.87
CA ASP A 272 -7.27 16.68 -38.26
C ASP A 272 -6.81 15.86 -37.04
N ILE A 273 -7.67 14.95 -36.58
CA ILE A 273 -7.39 14.01 -35.45
C ILE A 273 -6.15 13.15 -35.74
N SER A 274 -5.78 12.94 -37.01
CA SER A 274 -4.58 12.18 -37.39
C SER A 274 -3.28 12.89 -37.01
N GLU A 275 -3.31 14.20 -36.74
CA GLU A 275 -2.15 14.96 -36.25
C GLU A 275 -1.81 14.64 -34.79
N LEU A 276 -2.76 14.17 -33.98
CA LEU A 276 -2.50 13.68 -32.62
C LEU A 276 -1.57 12.45 -32.60
N TRP A 277 -1.42 11.77 -33.75
CA TRP A 277 -0.60 10.56 -33.88
C TRP A 277 0.76 10.81 -34.54
N LYS A 278 1.02 12.02 -35.05
CA LYS A 278 2.23 12.37 -35.82
C LYS A 278 3.37 12.92 -34.96
N ASP A 279 3.18 13.05 -33.65
CA ASP A 279 4.25 13.47 -32.74
C ASP A 279 5.20 12.30 -32.45
N ASP A 280 6.15 12.09 -33.37
CA ASP A 280 7.21 11.06 -33.29
C ASP A 280 8.18 11.29 -32.10
N GLY A 281 8.01 12.39 -31.35
CA GLY A 281 8.81 12.73 -30.16
C GLY A 281 8.04 12.75 -28.83
N GLY A 282 6.74 12.46 -28.82
CA GLY A 282 5.89 12.62 -27.64
C GLY A 282 6.28 11.69 -26.48
N ASN A 283 6.63 12.24 -25.32
CA ASN A 283 6.80 11.46 -24.09
C ASN A 283 5.43 11.02 -23.56
N TYR A 284 4.74 10.09 -24.22
CA TYR A 284 3.38 9.66 -23.86
C TYR A 284 3.27 9.12 -22.42
N LEU A 285 4.39 8.65 -21.84
CA LEU A 285 4.48 8.26 -20.43
C LEU A 285 4.33 9.46 -19.48
N ALA A 286 4.71 10.67 -19.90
CA ALA A 286 4.54 11.91 -19.14
C ALA A 286 3.06 12.19 -18.83
N GLU A 287 2.14 11.74 -19.67
CA GLU A 287 0.71 11.98 -19.47
C GLU A 287 0.05 10.96 -18.53
N ARG A 288 0.79 9.93 -18.12
CA ARG A 288 0.28 8.82 -17.31
C ARG A 288 0.56 9.05 -15.83
N ALA A 289 -0.25 8.44 -14.97
CA ALA A 289 -0.02 8.52 -13.54
C ALA A 289 1.21 7.70 -13.14
N ILE A 290 1.95 8.14 -12.12
CA ILE A 290 3.17 7.47 -11.65
C ILE A 290 2.99 5.97 -11.38
N ASP A 291 1.87 5.57 -10.79
CA ASP A 291 1.53 4.19 -10.50
C ASP A 291 1.33 3.35 -11.75
N GLU A 292 0.74 3.92 -12.81
CA GLU A 292 0.64 3.28 -14.12
C GLU A 292 2.03 3.11 -14.75
N VAL A 293 2.83 4.18 -14.75
CA VAL A 293 4.17 4.18 -15.36
C VAL A 293 5.07 3.17 -14.69
N PHE A 294 5.10 3.16 -13.36
CA PHE A 294 5.95 2.23 -12.64
C PHE A 294 5.39 0.78 -12.82
N HIS A 295 4.07 0.56 -12.86
CA HIS A 295 3.52 -0.79 -13.13
C HIS A 295 4.01 -1.33 -14.49
N LEU A 296 3.96 -0.48 -15.53
CA LEU A 296 4.51 -0.80 -16.84
C LEU A 296 6.03 -1.03 -16.78
N TRP A 297 6.76 -0.26 -15.97
CA TRP A 297 8.20 -0.44 -15.75
C TRP A 297 8.53 -1.82 -15.18
N CYS A 298 7.76 -2.32 -14.20
CA CYS A 298 7.93 -3.69 -13.69
C CYS A 298 7.66 -4.76 -14.76
N LEU A 299 6.62 -4.58 -15.58
CA LEU A 299 6.34 -5.48 -16.71
C LEU A 299 7.46 -5.44 -17.76
N ALA A 300 8.11 -4.30 -17.93
CA ALA A 300 9.27 -4.11 -18.79
C ALA A 300 10.57 -4.77 -18.26
N ARG A 301 10.49 -5.55 -17.17
CA ARG A 301 11.61 -6.15 -16.42
C ARG A 301 12.43 -5.17 -15.60
N GLY A 302 11.85 -4.04 -15.23
CA GLY A 302 12.41 -3.21 -14.18
C GLY A 302 12.49 -4.01 -12.87
N ASP A 303 13.67 -4.00 -12.27
CA ASP A 303 13.98 -4.70 -11.02
C ASP A 303 14.52 -3.68 -10.01
N LEU A 304 13.68 -3.37 -9.02
CA LEU A 304 13.99 -2.35 -8.04
C LEU A 304 15.15 -2.76 -7.12
N GLU A 305 15.17 -4.01 -6.66
CA GLU A 305 16.22 -4.49 -5.74
C GLU A 305 17.57 -4.45 -6.43
N LYS A 306 17.61 -4.87 -7.70
CA LYS A 306 18.82 -4.77 -8.52
C LYS A 306 19.28 -3.32 -8.67
N GLU A 307 18.37 -2.38 -8.95
CA GLU A 307 18.73 -0.98 -9.11
C GLU A 307 19.29 -0.37 -7.82
N LEU A 308 18.66 -0.67 -6.67
CA LEU A 308 19.13 -0.22 -5.35
C LEU A 308 20.45 -0.90 -4.94
N THR A 309 20.65 -2.16 -5.30
CA THR A 309 21.91 -2.89 -5.05
C THR A 309 23.04 -2.33 -5.90
N ASN A 310 22.78 -2.00 -7.17
CA ASN A 310 23.77 -1.38 -8.06
C ASN A 310 24.26 -0.02 -7.55
N GLN A 311 23.40 0.73 -6.88
CA GLN A 311 23.73 2.01 -6.25
C GLN A 311 24.30 1.85 -4.83
N GLU A 312 24.62 0.61 -4.42
CA GLU A 312 25.17 0.26 -3.10
C GLU A 312 24.27 0.65 -1.91
N ILE A 313 23.01 0.99 -2.16
CA ILE A 313 22.05 1.33 -1.10
C ILE A 313 21.72 0.07 -0.32
N ILE A 314 21.38 -1.03 -1.01
CA ILE A 314 21.15 -2.33 -0.39
C ILE A 314 22.45 -3.14 -0.44
N GLN A 315 23.01 -3.44 0.73
CA GLN A 315 24.17 -4.34 0.88
C GLN A 315 23.78 -5.52 1.77
N SER A 316 23.83 -6.74 1.24
CA SER A 316 23.72 -7.96 2.05
C SER A 316 25.07 -8.27 2.70
N LYS A 317 25.35 -7.74 3.89
CA LYS A 317 26.50 -8.18 4.70
C LYS A 317 26.05 -9.26 5.69
N PRO A 318 26.82 -10.36 5.86
CA PRO A 318 26.49 -11.36 6.85
C PRO A 318 26.55 -10.74 8.28
N PRO A 319 25.57 -11.02 9.15
CA PRO A 319 25.46 -10.41 10.49
C PRO A 319 26.70 -10.60 11.38
N ILE A 320 27.50 -11.63 11.14
CA ILE A 320 28.76 -11.89 11.86
C ILE A 320 29.81 -10.77 11.70
N CYS A 321 29.65 -9.92 10.69
CA CYS A 321 30.51 -8.76 10.44
C CYS A 321 30.00 -7.46 11.11
N THR A 322 28.92 -7.49 11.91
CA THR A 322 28.20 -6.31 12.44
C THR A 322 28.34 -6.15 13.95
N LEU A 323 29.56 -6.36 14.50
CA LEU A 323 29.81 -6.26 15.94
C LEU A 323 29.58 -4.82 16.47
N PRO A 324 28.95 -4.66 17.66
CA PRO A 324 28.68 -3.35 18.24
C PRO A 324 29.96 -2.60 18.62
N LYS A 325 29.87 -1.26 18.57
CA LYS A 325 30.95 -0.35 18.95
C LYS A 325 30.92 -0.13 20.47
N PHE A 326 32.02 -0.41 21.15
CA PHE A 326 32.18 -0.16 22.57
C PHE A 326 32.80 1.21 22.79
N ILE A 327 32.29 1.95 23.79
CA ILE A 327 32.86 3.23 24.22
C ILE A 327 33.35 3.02 25.64
N LEU A 328 34.63 3.30 25.87
CA LEU A 328 35.25 3.27 27.19
C LEU A 328 34.95 4.58 27.94
N GLU A 329 35.13 4.58 29.27
CA GLU A 329 34.84 5.76 30.12
C GLU A 329 35.68 7.00 29.78
N ASP A 330 36.78 6.83 29.04
CA ASP A 330 37.66 7.89 28.53
C ASP A 330 37.24 8.42 27.14
N ALA A 331 36.04 8.04 26.66
CA ALA A 331 35.48 8.36 25.35
C ALA A 331 36.26 7.76 24.15
N GLU A 332 37.20 6.85 24.38
CA GLU A 332 37.79 6.07 23.31
C GLU A 332 36.78 5.01 22.82
N SER A 333 36.65 4.91 21.49
CA SER A 333 35.68 4.01 20.86
C SER A 333 36.39 2.87 20.14
N PHE A 334 36.07 1.63 20.50
CA PHE A 334 36.60 0.41 19.89
C PHE A 334 35.50 -0.35 19.15
N GLY A 335 35.78 -0.80 17.92
CA GLY A 335 34.84 -1.51 17.04
C GLY A 335 34.88 -1.00 15.61
N GLN A 336 34.14 -1.64 14.69
CA GLN A 336 33.98 -1.11 13.34
C GLN A 336 33.25 0.25 13.38
N GLY A 337 33.65 1.19 12.52
CA GLY A 337 32.89 2.43 12.34
C GLY A 337 31.45 2.11 11.92
N ARG A 338 30.46 2.86 12.40
CA ARG A 338 29.04 2.66 12.05
C ARG A 338 28.93 2.53 10.53
N ASP A 339 28.51 1.35 10.06
CA ASP A 339 28.32 1.11 8.66
C ASP A 339 27.10 1.92 8.20
N ARG A 340 27.28 2.75 7.16
CA ARG A 340 26.21 3.61 6.61
C ARG A 340 25.03 2.78 6.11
N SER A 341 25.26 1.49 5.87
CA SER A 341 24.25 0.50 5.50
C SER A 341 23.19 0.22 6.58
N PHE A 342 23.34 0.72 7.82
CA PHE A 342 22.35 0.60 8.93
C PHE A 342 21.74 1.94 9.35
N LEU A 343 22.16 3.05 8.75
CA LEU A 343 21.58 4.37 8.99
C LEU A 343 20.63 4.72 7.84
N LEU A 344 19.61 5.54 8.09
CA LEU A 344 18.76 6.09 7.05
C LEU A 344 19.63 6.69 5.94
N ASP A 345 19.60 6.06 4.77
CA ASP A 345 20.17 6.61 3.55
C ASP A 345 19.09 7.43 2.85
N ASP A 346 19.20 8.74 3.01
CA ASP A 346 18.25 9.72 2.46
C ASP A 346 18.44 9.93 0.94
N THR A 347 19.30 9.12 0.29
CA THR A 347 19.48 9.13 -1.16
C THR A 347 18.23 8.64 -1.89
N THR A 348 17.91 9.32 -2.99
CA THR A 348 16.86 8.91 -3.92
C THR A 348 17.53 8.43 -5.18
N VAL A 349 17.25 7.18 -5.58
CA VAL A 349 17.73 6.57 -6.81
C VAL A 349 16.71 6.79 -7.91
N THR A 350 17.12 7.46 -8.97
CA THR A 350 16.31 7.55 -10.18
C THR A 350 16.24 6.20 -10.88
N LEU A 351 15.03 5.67 -11.08
CA LEU A 351 14.78 4.45 -11.84
C LEU A 351 14.69 4.78 -13.33
N SER A 352 15.59 4.21 -14.12
CA SER A 352 15.64 4.46 -15.56
C SER A 352 14.39 3.94 -16.27
N LEU A 353 13.74 4.83 -17.04
CA LEU A 353 12.62 4.48 -17.92
C LEU A 353 13.06 3.94 -19.29
N ASN A 354 14.36 3.80 -19.55
CA ASN A 354 14.88 3.47 -20.89
C ASN A 354 14.39 2.12 -21.41
N GLN A 355 14.34 1.09 -20.56
CA GLN A 355 13.86 -0.23 -20.98
C GLN A 355 12.38 -0.21 -21.34
N LEU A 356 11.57 0.49 -20.55
CA LEU A 356 10.15 0.69 -20.81
C LEU A 356 9.94 1.47 -22.12
N LYS A 357 10.65 2.60 -22.30
CA LYS A 357 10.62 3.41 -23.52
C LYS A 357 11.02 2.57 -24.75
N ASN A 358 12.04 1.72 -24.64
CA ASN A 358 12.46 0.84 -25.73
C ASN A 358 11.41 -0.22 -26.09
N ARG A 359 10.73 -0.80 -25.11
CA ARG A 359 9.62 -1.75 -25.37
C ARG A 359 8.43 -1.06 -26.04
N LEU A 360 8.13 0.15 -25.62
CA LEU A 360 7.00 0.92 -26.13
C LEU A 360 7.32 1.69 -27.43
N LYS A 361 8.57 1.65 -27.90
CA LYS A 361 9.04 2.43 -29.06
C LYS A 361 8.25 2.17 -30.34
N TYR A 362 7.75 0.95 -30.54
CA TYR A 362 7.02 0.55 -31.73
C TYR A 362 5.50 0.56 -31.53
N VAL A 363 5.02 0.96 -30.35
CA VAL A 363 3.60 1.11 -30.06
C VAL A 363 3.11 2.39 -30.73
N ALA A 364 2.19 2.26 -31.68
CA ALA A 364 1.67 3.40 -32.43
C ALA A 364 0.90 4.39 -31.54
N GLY A 365 0.98 5.70 -31.85
CA GLY A 365 0.28 6.76 -31.10
C GLY A 365 -1.23 6.52 -30.93
N LYS A 366 -1.87 5.89 -31.92
CA LYS A 366 -3.28 5.44 -31.87
C LYS A 366 -3.62 4.54 -30.67
N THR A 367 -2.66 3.78 -30.15
CA THR A 367 -2.85 2.91 -28.97
C THR A 367 -2.99 3.70 -27.68
N TYR A 368 -2.35 4.87 -27.59
CA TYR A 368 -2.52 5.81 -26.48
C TYR A 368 -3.83 6.61 -26.60
N TYR A 369 -4.42 6.62 -27.79
CA TYR A 369 -5.63 7.36 -28.12
C TYR A 369 -6.70 6.55 -28.89
N PRO A 370 -7.21 5.42 -28.35
CA PRO A 370 -8.16 4.56 -29.07
C PRO A 370 -9.53 5.26 -29.25
N LEU A 371 -10.07 5.23 -30.47
CA LEU A 371 -11.43 5.70 -30.79
C LEU A 371 -12.45 4.60 -30.44
N LEU A 372 -13.59 4.98 -29.85
CA LEU A 372 -14.60 4.04 -29.35
C LEU A 372 -15.60 3.58 -30.43
N GLU A 373 -15.73 4.30 -31.54
CA GLU A 373 -16.82 4.13 -32.51
C GLU A 373 -16.45 3.32 -33.77
N ASP A 374 -15.24 2.76 -33.83
CA ASP A 374 -14.80 2.08 -35.05
C ASP A 374 -15.26 0.60 -35.07
N GLU A 375 -16.54 0.37 -35.38
CA GLU A 375 -17.13 -0.96 -35.61
C GLU A 375 -16.49 -1.70 -36.81
N GLN A 376 -15.60 -1.06 -37.58
CA GLN A 376 -14.94 -1.66 -38.75
C GLN A 376 -13.43 -1.87 -38.62
N SER A 377 -12.82 -1.61 -37.47
CA SER A 377 -11.40 -1.95 -37.26
C SER A 377 -11.26 -3.28 -36.51
N SER A 378 -10.92 -4.35 -37.25
CA SER A 378 -9.86 -5.21 -36.73
C SER A 378 -8.74 -4.28 -36.26
N LEU A 379 -8.35 -4.36 -34.97
CA LEU A 379 -7.29 -3.59 -34.32
C LEU A 379 -6.29 -3.03 -35.34
N PRO A 380 -6.06 -1.71 -35.38
CA PRO A 380 -5.46 -1.07 -36.53
C PRO A 380 -4.08 -1.68 -36.79
N GLN A 381 -3.95 -2.37 -37.93
CA GLN A 381 -2.73 -3.03 -38.40
C GLN A 381 -1.60 -1.99 -38.46
N SER A 382 -0.75 -1.94 -37.44
CA SER A 382 0.60 -1.41 -37.55
C SER A 382 1.45 -2.47 -38.24
N ASN A 383 2.55 -2.07 -38.89
CA ASN A 383 3.49 -3.04 -39.48
C ASN A 383 4.22 -3.94 -38.43
N SER A 384 3.83 -3.86 -37.15
CA SER A 384 4.21 -4.75 -36.03
C SER A 384 3.07 -5.69 -35.56
N SER A 385 1.89 -5.69 -36.20
CA SER A 385 0.62 -6.22 -35.68
C SER A 385 0.46 -7.74 -35.56
N ASN A 386 1.49 -8.54 -35.81
CA ASN A 386 1.38 -10.00 -35.64
C ASN A 386 1.40 -10.43 -34.17
N GLU A 387 1.92 -9.60 -33.24
CA GLU A 387 2.06 -9.99 -31.84
C GLU A 387 0.81 -9.68 -31.00
N LEU A 388 0.20 -8.49 -31.09
CA LEU A 388 -0.94 -8.13 -30.21
C LEU A 388 -2.20 -8.96 -30.47
N SER A 389 -2.49 -9.26 -31.75
CA SER A 389 -3.62 -10.11 -32.15
C SER A 389 -3.44 -11.58 -31.71
N ALA A 390 -2.20 -12.08 -31.75
CA ALA A 390 -1.84 -13.38 -31.21
C ALA A 390 -1.93 -13.40 -29.69
N THR A 391 -1.49 -12.33 -29.01
CA THR A 391 -1.50 -12.22 -27.54
C THR A 391 -2.91 -12.29 -26.95
N ILE A 392 -3.93 -11.74 -27.61
CA ILE A 392 -5.34 -11.80 -27.14
C ILE A 392 -5.84 -13.24 -26.99
N THR A 393 -5.33 -14.17 -27.80
CA THR A 393 -5.70 -15.60 -27.76
C THR A 393 -4.91 -16.41 -26.72
N LEU A 394 -3.89 -15.82 -26.09
CA LEU A 394 -3.07 -16.50 -25.09
C LEU A 394 -3.80 -16.59 -23.74
N PRO A 395 -3.48 -17.61 -22.92
CA PRO A 395 -3.95 -17.70 -21.54
C PRO A 395 -3.76 -16.40 -20.75
N LEU A 396 -4.71 -16.09 -19.86
CA LEU A 396 -4.74 -14.87 -19.05
C LEU A 396 -3.39 -14.55 -18.37
N ILE A 397 -2.74 -15.56 -17.79
CA ILE A 397 -1.46 -15.40 -17.09
C ILE A 397 -0.31 -14.86 -17.97
N ILE A 398 -0.39 -15.08 -19.28
CA ILE A 398 0.59 -14.57 -20.24
C ILE A 398 0.23 -13.14 -20.63
N ARG A 399 -1.06 -12.87 -20.87
CA ARG A 399 -1.59 -11.52 -21.18
C ARG A 399 -1.36 -10.52 -20.05
N GLU A 400 -1.48 -10.96 -18.80
CA GLU A 400 -1.21 -10.15 -17.61
C GLU A 400 0.26 -9.72 -17.46
N ARG A 401 1.19 -10.41 -18.13
CA ARG A 401 2.63 -10.09 -18.09
C ARG A 401 3.10 -9.30 -19.32
N ASP A 402 2.24 -9.11 -20.31
CA ASP A 402 2.57 -8.41 -21.54
C ASP A 402 2.41 -6.89 -21.38
N THR A 403 3.47 -6.13 -21.66
CA THR A 403 3.52 -4.69 -21.40
C THR A 403 2.57 -3.92 -22.32
N GLU A 404 2.49 -4.28 -23.61
CA GLU A 404 1.68 -3.57 -24.61
C GLU A 404 0.18 -3.86 -24.42
N TYR A 405 -0.15 -5.12 -24.13
CA TYR A 405 -1.50 -5.55 -23.80
C TYR A 405 -2.04 -4.80 -22.57
N GLN A 406 -1.25 -4.75 -21.49
CA GLN A 406 -1.64 -4.04 -20.26
C GLN A 406 -1.81 -2.53 -20.49
N LEU A 407 -0.89 -1.89 -21.21
CA LEU A 407 -1.01 -0.48 -21.58
C LEU A 407 -2.32 -0.20 -22.33
N THR A 408 -2.61 -0.99 -23.37
CA THR A 408 -3.81 -0.82 -24.20
C THR A 408 -5.08 -0.89 -23.37
N ARG A 409 -5.17 -1.87 -22.46
CA ARG A 409 -6.35 -2.07 -21.64
C ARG A 409 -6.49 -1.01 -20.55
N ILE A 410 -5.40 -0.59 -19.90
CA ILE A 410 -5.42 0.52 -18.92
C ILE A 410 -5.99 1.77 -19.59
N VAL A 411 -5.48 2.14 -20.77
CA VAL A 411 -5.96 3.30 -21.54
C VAL A 411 -7.43 3.17 -21.92
N LEU A 412 -7.86 1.99 -22.41
CA LEU A 412 -9.25 1.75 -22.80
C LEU A 412 -10.22 1.91 -21.62
N PHE A 413 -9.93 1.27 -20.48
CA PHE A 413 -10.83 1.32 -19.33
C PHE A 413 -10.85 2.69 -18.65
N ASP A 414 -9.71 3.38 -18.56
CA ASP A 414 -9.68 4.76 -18.08
C ASP A 414 -10.61 5.66 -18.93
N ARG A 415 -10.54 5.54 -20.27
CA ARG A 415 -11.43 6.27 -21.18
C ARG A 415 -12.90 5.89 -21.00
N LEU A 416 -13.22 4.60 -20.94
CA LEU A 416 -14.60 4.14 -20.73
C LEU A 416 -15.18 4.66 -19.41
N LEU A 417 -14.37 4.67 -18.34
CA LEU A 417 -14.79 5.19 -17.03
C LEU A 417 -15.01 6.70 -17.04
N LYS A 418 -14.18 7.45 -17.77
CA LYS A 418 -14.33 8.90 -17.95
C LYS A 418 -15.54 9.26 -18.83
N ALA A 419 -15.77 8.51 -19.90
CA ALA A 419 -16.85 8.73 -20.86
C ALA A 419 -18.23 8.29 -20.31
N TYR A 420 -18.28 7.16 -19.60
CA TYR A 420 -19.51 6.56 -19.10
C TYR A 420 -19.48 6.36 -17.57
N PRO A 421 -19.39 7.43 -16.77
CA PRO A 421 -19.26 7.33 -15.31
C PRO A 421 -20.44 6.60 -14.65
N TYR A 422 -21.65 6.70 -15.21
CA TYR A 422 -22.84 5.99 -14.72
C TYR A 422 -22.81 4.47 -14.95
N LYS A 423 -21.95 4.01 -15.87
CA LYS A 423 -21.74 2.58 -16.18
C LYS A 423 -20.52 2.00 -15.48
N LYS A 424 -19.89 2.75 -14.57
CA LYS A 424 -18.68 2.37 -13.82
C LYS A 424 -18.71 0.95 -13.27
N ASN A 425 -19.81 0.52 -12.67
CA ASN A 425 -19.93 -0.84 -12.13
C ASN A 425 -19.92 -1.93 -13.22
N GLN A 426 -20.53 -1.67 -14.39
CA GLN A 426 -20.52 -2.61 -15.51
C GLN A 426 -19.14 -2.68 -16.17
N ILE A 427 -18.51 -1.52 -16.37
CA ILE A 427 -17.15 -1.43 -16.92
C ILE A 427 -16.15 -2.14 -15.99
N TRP A 428 -16.26 -1.95 -14.67
CA TRP A 428 -15.45 -2.68 -13.70
C TRP A 428 -15.70 -4.19 -13.70
N LYS A 429 -16.95 -4.62 -13.87
CA LYS A 429 -17.27 -6.05 -13.97
C LYS A 429 -16.57 -6.68 -15.17
N GLU A 430 -16.53 -5.98 -16.30
CA GLU A 430 -15.86 -6.43 -17.51
C GLU A 430 -14.33 -6.39 -17.39
N ALA A 431 -13.78 -5.35 -16.74
CA ALA A 431 -12.36 -5.25 -16.48
C ALA A 431 -11.82 -6.36 -15.57
N ARG A 432 -12.64 -6.87 -14.64
CA ARG A 432 -12.25 -7.96 -13.71
C ARG A 432 -12.07 -9.32 -14.39
N VAL A 433 -12.59 -9.50 -15.60
CA VAL A 433 -12.42 -10.75 -16.37
C VAL A 433 -10.96 -10.91 -16.81
N ASP A 434 -10.25 -9.80 -16.97
CA ASP A 434 -8.87 -9.75 -17.44
C ASP A 434 -8.27 -8.40 -17.04
N ILE A 435 -7.35 -8.40 -16.05
CA ILE A 435 -6.66 -7.29 -15.33
C ILE A 435 -7.08 -7.11 -13.86
N PRO A 436 -6.11 -7.18 -12.92
CA PRO A 436 -6.09 -6.28 -11.74
C PRO A 436 -4.65 -5.83 -11.30
N PRO A 437 -4.45 -4.70 -10.56
CA PRO A 437 -5.36 -4.03 -9.62
C PRO A 437 -5.28 -2.47 -9.68
N LEU A 438 -5.93 -1.83 -10.65
CA LEU A 438 -6.08 -0.36 -10.64
C LEU A 438 -7.55 0.10 -10.66
N LEU A 439 -8.50 -0.83 -10.63
CA LEU A 439 -9.91 -0.55 -10.89
C LEU A 439 -10.81 -0.86 -9.69
N GLY A 440 -10.81 0.08 -8.76
CA GLY A 440 -11.71 0.12 -7.61
C GLY A 440 -11.15 1.02 -6.53
N ASP A 441 -11.85 2.09 -6.17
CA ASP A 441 -11.53 2.85 -4.96
C ASP A 441 -12.01 2.06 -3.73
N ILE A 442 -11.33 0.95 -3.48
CA ILE A 442 -11.58 0.07 -2.33
C ILE A 442 -11.24 0.79 -1.04
N GLN A 443 -10.26 1.68 -1.08
CA GLN A 443 -9.79 2.43 0.07
C GLN A 443 -10.86 3.41 0.55
N SER A 444 -11.38 4.29 -0.31
CA SER A 444 -12.45 5.22 0.08
C SER A 444 -13.70 4.50 0.56
N LYS A 445 -14.05 3.36 -0.05
CA LYS A 445 -15.17 2.53 0.40
C LYS A 445 -14.96 1.98 1.80
N TYR A 446 -13.77 1.46 2.10
CA TYR A 446 -13.45 0.90 3.41
C TYR A 446 -13.34 1.99 4.49
N ASP A 447 -12.70 3.12 4.14
CA ASP A 447 -12.52 4.25 5.05
C ASP A 447 -13.85 4.89 5.44
N GLY A 448 -14.81 4.96 4.50
CA GLY A 448 -16.16 5.46 4.74
C GLY A 448 -17.08 4.58 5.59
N ILE A 449 -16.64 3.37 5.98
CA ILE A 449 -17.41 2.50 6.89
C ILE A 449 -17.15 2.91 8.34
N ASP A 450 -18.19 3.06 9.14
CA ASP A 450 -18.05 3.29 10.58
C ASP A 450 -17.46 2.05 11.28
N LYS A 451 -16.30 2.22 11.90
CA LYS A 451 -15.55 1.19 12.64
C LYS A 451 -15.45 1.51 14.13
N ASP A 452 -15.96 2.65 14.56
CA ASP A 452 -15.72 3.20 15.89
C ASP A 452 -16.97 3.04 16.76
N THR A 453 -18.17 3.22 16.21
CA THR A 453 -19.42 3.08 16.96
C THR A 453 -19.57 1.66 17.53
N PRO A 454 -19.83 1.49 18.84
CA PRO A 454 -19.99 0.17 19.44
C PRO A 454 -21.13 -0.64 18.83
N ILE A 455 -20.89 -1.91 18.51
CA ILE A 455 -21.90 -2.84 17.99
C ILE A 455 -22.09 -4.05 18.91
N PRO A 456 -23.24 -4.75 18.88
CA PRO A 456 -23.50 -5.90 19.75
C PRO A 456 -22.46 -7.02 19.67
N SER A 457 -21.82 -7.16 18.50
CA SER A 457 -20.81 -8.19 18.23
C SER A 457 -19.41 -7.86 18.77
N ASP A 458 -19.14 -6.63 19.22
CA ASP A 458 -17.79 -6.19 19.62
C ASP A 458 -17.21 -7.06 20.74
N ARG A 459 -18.03 -7.40 21.74
CA ARG A 459 -17.61 -8.28 22.84
C ARG A 459 -17.17 -9.66 22.36
N GLN A 460 -17.86 -10.21 21.37
CA GLN A 460 -17.51 -11.53 20.83
C GLN A 460 -16.22 -11.44 20.00
N ILE A 461 -16.10 -10.41 19.16
CA ILE A 461 -14.91 -10.13 18.34
C ILE A 461 -13.66 -10.00 19.23
N GLU A 462 -13.74 -9.25 20.33
CA GLU A 462 -12.64 -9.06 21.28
C GLU A 462 -12.19 -10.36 21.97
N VAL A 463 -13.12 -11.29 22.14
CA VAL A 463 -12.88 -12.57 22.80
C VAL A 463 -12.33 -13.61 21.82
N ASP A 464 -12.70 -13.55 20.54
CA ASP A 464 -12.27 -14.51 19.51
C ASP A 464 -10.90 -14.16 18.89
N ILE A 465 -10.59 -12.87 18.65
CA ILE A 465 -9.33 -12.43 18.03
C ILE A 465 -8.07 -13.00 18.73
N PRO A 466 -7.90 -12.91 20.06
CA PRO A 466 -6.68 -13.39 20.71
C PRO A 466 -6.48 -14.91 20.65
N ARG A 467 -7.56 -15.67 20.42
CA ARG A 467 -7.53 -17.14 20.30
C ARG A 467 -7.32 -17.58 18.85
N CYS A 468 -7.57 -16.70 17.89
CA CYS A 468 -7.45 -16.95 16.47
C CYS A 468 -5.98 -17.02 16.04
N HIS A 469 -5.53 -18.18 15.53
CA HIS A 469 -4.17 -18.38 15.03
C HIS A 469 -3.06 -17.87 15.97
N GLN A 470 -3.19 -18.08 17.28
CA GLN A 470 -2.26 -17.61 18.32
C GLN A 470 -0.78 -17.99 18.12
N TYR A 471 -0.51 -18.99 17.28
CA TYR A 471 0.86 -19.41 16.94
C TYR A 471 1.52 -18.47 15.92
N ASP A 472 0.75 -17.60 15.25
CA ASP A 472 1.21 -16.69 14.21
C ASP A 472 1.56 -15.33 14.83
N GLU A 473 2.84 -14.96 14.75
CA GLU A 473 3.37 -13.75 15.40
C GLU A 473 2.76 -12.47 14.82
N LEU A 474 2.46 -12.44 13.52
CA LEU A 474 1.90 -11.27 12.85
C LEU A 474 0.47 -11.01 13.31
N LEU A 475 -0.38 -12.03 13.31
CA LEU A 475 -1.78 -11.89 13.71
C LEU A 475 -1.98 -11.74 15.22
N SER A 476 -1.11 -12.36 16.03
CA SER A 476 -1.15 -12.25 17.49
C SER A 476 -0.61 -10.92 18.02
N SER A 477 0.18 -10.19 17.21
CA SER A 477 0.71 -8.87 17.55
C SER A 477 -0.40 -7.85 17.91
N PRO A 478 -0.12 -6.85 18.78
CA PRO A 478 -1.10 -5.82 19.14
C PRO A 478 -1.69 -5.10 17.92
N LEU A 479 -0.83 -4.76 16.95
CA LEU A 479 -1.25 -4.11 15.70
C LEU A 479 -2.10 -5.06 14.83
N GLY A 480 -1.73 -6.35 14.78
CA GLY A 480 -2.52 -7.38 14.12
C GLY A 480 -3.92 -7.48 14.68
N GLN A 481 -4.07 -7.52 16.01
CA GLN A 481 -5.38 -7.58 16.67
C GLN A 481 -6.24 -6.34 16.41
N ILE A 482 -5.64 -5.14 16.39
CA ILE A 482 -6.35 -3.88 16.05
C ILE A 482 -6.90 -3.96 14.61
N LYS A 483 -6.07 -4.38 13.65
CA LYS A 483 -6.48 -4.51 12.25
C LYS A 483 -7.53 -5.60 12.05
N PHE A 484 -7.39 -6.71 12.77
CA PHE A 484 -8.36 -7.80 12.80
C PHE A 484 -9.75 -7.31 13.22
N ARG A 485 -9.81 -6.54 14.32
CA ARG A 485 -11.04 -5.93 14.82
C ARG A 485 -11.67 -4.99 13.79
N ARG A 486 -10.86 -4.11 13.18
CA ARG A 486 -11.32 -3.13 12.19
C ARG A 486 -11.94 -3.79 10.96
N VAL A 487 -11.28 -4.81 10.39
CA VAL A 487 -11.78 -5.51 9.20
C VAL A 487 -13.07 -6.30 9.49
N LEU A 488 -13.12 -7.02 10.61
CA LEU A 488 -14.32 -7.75 11.02
C LEU A 488 -15.50 -6.81 11.27
N LYS A 489 -15.26 -5.71 11.99
CA LYS A 489 -16.29 -4.71 12.29
C LYS A 489 -16.80 -4.03 11.02
N ALA A 490 -15.89 -3.64 10.11
CA ALA A 490 -16.27 -3.08 8.82
C ALA A 490 -17.17 -4.03 8.02
N TRP A 491 -16.91 -5.34 8.08
CA TRP A 491 -17.75 -6.34 7.43
C TRP A 491 -19.13 -6.49 8.07
N VAL A 492 -19.20 -6.60 9.39
CA VAL A 492 -20.49 -6.70 10.10
C VAL A 492 -21.36 -5.45 9.87
N VAL A 493 -20.77 -4.25 9.94
CA VAL A 493 -21.48 -2.98 9.72
C VAL A 493 -21.97 -2.85 8.27
N SER A 494 -21.20 -3.34 7.29
CA SER A 494 -21.56 -3.26 5.87
C SER A 494 -22.63 -4.27 5.44
N HIS A 495 -22.96 -5.25 6.28
CA HIS A 495 -23.92 -6.32 5.98
C HIS A 495 -24.97 -6.42 7.10
N PRO A 496 -25.93 -5.47 7.18
CA PRO A 496 -26.88 -5.38 8.30
C PRO A 496 -27.81 -6.61 8.43
N ASP A 497 -28.00 -7.37 7.36
CA ASP A 497 -28.80 -8.60 7.35
C ASP A 497 -28.03 -9.83 7.86
N LEU A 498 -26.72 -9.71 8.09
CA LEU A 498 -25.84 -10.77 8.55
C LEU A 498 -25.36 -10.50 9.98
N VAL A 499 -24.98 -11.56 10.69
CA VAL A 499 -24.46 -11.49 12.06
C VAL A 499 -23.06 -12.09 12.15
N TYR A 500 -22.32 -11.65 13.16
CA TYR A 500 -21.05 -12.25 13.50
C TYR A 500 -21.27 -13.66 14.07
N TRP A 501 -20.73 -14.68 13.41
CA TRP A 501 -20.65 -16.04 13.93
C TRP A 501 -19.21 -16.37 14.32
N GLN A 502 -19.05 -17.09 15.44
CA GLN A 502 -17.75 -17.61 15.87
C GLN A 502 -17.13 -18.44 14.74
N GLY A 503 -15.90 -18.09 14.32
CA GLY A 503 -15.24 -18.65 13.15
C GLY A 503 -15.08 -17.65 11.99
N LEU A 504 -15.83 -16.54 11.99
CA LEU A 504 -15.61 -15.45 11.02
C LEU A 504 -14.24 -14.80 11.19
N ASP A 505 -13.72 -14.76 12.42
CA ASP A 505 -12.34 -14.40 12.73
C ASP A 505 -11.34 -15.30 12.00
N SER A 506 -11.51 -16.63 12.12
CA SER A 506 -10.64 -17.60 11.46
C SER A 506 -10.76 -17.49 9.93
N LEU A 507 -11.94 -17.18 9.39
CA LEU A 507 -12.11 -16.92 7.96
C LEU A 507 -11.43 -15.62 7.49
N CYS A 508 -11.41 -14.59 8.34
CA CYS A 508 -10.75 -13.31 8.08
C CYS A 508 -9.22 -13.43 8.08
N ALA A 509 -8.67 -14.36 8.88
CA ALA A 509 -7.23 -14.48 9.11
C ALA A 509 -6.38 -14.57 7.83
N PRO A 510 -6.68 -15.43 6.83
CA PRO A 510 -5.88 -15.52 5.61
C PRO A 510 -5.93 -14.22 4.78
N PHE A 511 -7.09 -13.56 4.71
CA PHE A 511 -7.23 -12.30 3.97
C PHE A 511 -6.45 -11.18 4.62
N LEU A 512 -6.53 -11.06 5.94
CA LEU A 512 -5.75 -10.07 6.67
C LEU A 512 -4.26 -10.42 6.61
N TYR A 513 -3.86 -11.67 6.81
CA TYR A 513 -2.44 -12.06 6.74
C TYR A 513 -1.82 -11.70 5.39
N LEU A 514 -2.47 -12.05 4.28
CA LEU A 514 -1.98 -11.77 2.93
C LEU A 514 -2.00 -10.27 2.59
N ASN A 515 -2.88 -9.49 3.22
CA ASN A 515 -3.09 -8.06 2.94
C ASN A 515 -2.95 -7.21 4.20
N PHE A 516 -2.03 -7.57 5.09
CA PHE A 516 -1.96 -7.06 6.48
C PHE A 516 -1.92 -5.53 6.56
N SER A 517 -1.35 -4.95 5.54
CA SER A 517 -0.96 -3.55 5.53
C SER A 517 -1.94 -2.75 4.63
N ASN A 518 -2.91 -3.43 3.98
CA ASN A 518 -4.04 -2.85 3.26
C ASN A 518 -5.35 -3.55 3.70
N GLU A 519 -5.90 -3.06 4.81
CA GLU A 519 -7.16 -3.55 5.39
C GLU A 519 -8.32 -3.49 4.39
N ALA A 520 -8.36 -2.46 3.53
CA ALA A 520 -9.41 -2.28 2.54
C ALA A 520 -9.41 -3.42 1.50
N LEU A 521 -8.23 -3.90 1.11
CA LEU A 521 -8.08 -5.05 0.22
C LEU A 521 -8.41 -6.36 0.93
N ALA A 522 -7.99 -6.54 2.20
CA ALA A 522 -8.41 -7.69 3.01
C ALA A 522 -9.94 -7.78 3.09
N TYR A 523 -10.57 -6.66 3.44
CA TYR A 523 -12.01 -6.50 3.49
C TYR A 523 -12.69 -6.78 2.13
N ALA A 524 -12.16 -6.23 1.03
CA ALA A 524 -12.72 -6.42 -0.30
C ALA A 524 -12.62 -7.88 -0.77
N CYS A 525 -11.48 -8.54 -0.52
CA CYS A 525 -11.29 -9.97 -0.81
C CYS A 525 -12.29 -10.83 -0.03
N MET A 526 -12.42 -10.59 1.29
CA MET A 526 -13.37 -11.31 2.13
C MET A 526 -14.82 -11.09 1.68
N SER A 527 -15.18 -9.84 1.37
CA SER A 527 -16.52 -9.47 0.90
C SER A 527 -16.86 -10.07 -0.47
N ALA A 528 -15.87 -10.32 -1.32
CA ALA A 528 -16.07 -11.02 -2.59
C ALA A 528 -16.11 -12.55 -2.41
N PHE A 529 -15.39 -13.07 -1.42
CA PHE A 529 -15.27 -14.50 -1.17
C PHE A 529 -16.53 -15.10 -0.53
N ILE A 530 -17.09 -14.44 0.48
CA ILE A 530 -18.23 -14.96 1.26
C ILE A 530 -19.45 -15.27 0.37
N PRO A 531 -19.91 -14.40 -0.54
CA PRO A 531 -21.04 -14.72 -1.41
C PRO A 531 -20.80 -15.90 -2.36
N LYS A 532 -19.53 -16.21 -2.68
CA LYS A 532 -19.17 -17.31 -3.59
C LYS A 532 -19.22 -18.68 -2.92
N TYR A 533 -18.78 -18.79 -1.66
CA TYR A 533 -18.61 -20.08 -0.98
C TYR A 533 -19.47 -20.25 0.28
N LEU A 534 -19.92 -19.16 0.89
CA LEU A 534 -20.60 -19.12 2.19
C LEU A 534 -21.91 -18.33 2.10
N TYR A 535 -22.62 -18.49 0.99
CA TYR A 535 -23.89 -17.83 0.75
C TYR A 535 -24.88 -18.14 1.88
N ASN A 536 -25.40 -17.11 2.54
CA ASN A 536 -26.34 -17.18 3.68
C ASN A 536 -25.85 -17.89 4.95
N PHE A 537 -24.58 -18.29 5.05
CA PHE A 537 -24.04 -18.95 6.26
C PHE A 537 -24.07 -18.03 7.49
N PHE A 538 -24.01 -16.72 7.29
CA PHE A 538 -23.95 -15.73 8.37
C PHE A 538 -25.30 -15.07 8.67
N LEU A 539 -26.42 -15.66 8.23
CA LEU A 539 -27.75 -15.22 8.65
C LEU A 539 -27.92 -15.41 10.17
N LYS A 540 -28.82 -14.61 10.77
CA LYS A 540 -29.18 -14.77 12.19
C LYS A 540 -29.75 -16.14 12.50
N ASP A 541 -30.55 -16.70 11.58
CA ASP A 541 -30.92 -18.10 11.56
C ASP A 541 -30.34 -18.76 10.31
N ASN A 542 -29.25 -19.51 10.50
CA ASN A 542 -28.55 -20.24 9.44
C ASN A 542 -28.78 -21.76 9.54
N SER A 543 -29.67 -22.21 10.43
CA SER A 543 -29.86 -23.64 10.76
C SER A 543 -30.21 -24.45 9.52
N HIS A 544 -31.14 -23.94 8.70
CA HIS A 544 -31.54 -24.59 7.44
C HIS A 544 -30.39 -24.65 6.43
N VAL A 545 -29.58 -23.59 6.32
CA VAL A 545 -28.45 -23.52 5.38
C VAL A 545 -27.39 -24.55 5.77
N ILE A 546 -27.02 -24.61 7.05
CA ILE A 546 -26.04 -25.58 7.55
C ILE A 546 -26.55 -27.01 7.37
N GLN A 547 -27.82 -27.28 7.71
CA GLN A 547 -28.41 -28.61 7.56
C GLN A 547 -28.45 -29.07 6.10
N GLU A 548 -28.81 -28.19 5.16
CA GLU A 548 -28.75 -28.50 3.73
C GLU A 548 -27.31 -28.83 3.30
N TYR A 549 -26.34 -28.02 3.71
CA TYR A 549 -24.92 -28.22 3.39
C TYR A 549 -24.38 -29.55 3.92
N LEU A 550 -24.70 -29.91 5.17
CA LEU A 550 -24.29 -31.16 5.80
C LEU A 550 -25.00 -32.38 5.19
N THR A 551 -26.25 -32.22 4.77
CA THR A 551 -27.00 -33.28 4.06
C THR A 551 -26.35 -33.59 2.72
N VAL A 552 -26.03 -32.54 1.93
CA VAL A 552 -25.30 -32.70 0.66
C VAL A 552 -23.95 -33.36 0.90
N PHE A 553 -23.21 -32.92 1.93
CA PHE A 553 -21.92 -33.51 2.25
C PHE A 553 -22.04 -35.00 2.61
N SER A 554 -23.04 -35.39 3.42
CA SER A 554 -23.31 -36.79 3.76
C SER A 554 -23.56 -37.66 2.51
N GLN A 555 -24.32 -37.13 1.55
CA GLN A 555 -24.58 -37.83 0.28
C GLN A 555 -23.31 -37.98 -0.57
N ILE A 556 -22.46 -36.95 -0.60
CA ILE A 556 -21.19 -36.99 -1.32
C ILE A 556 -20.24 -38.02 -0.69
N ILE A 557 -20.17 -38.13 0.65
CA ILE A 557 -19.40 -39.19 1.32
C ILE A 557 -19.93 -40.56 0.92
N ALA A 558 -21.25 -40.78 0.99
CA ALA A 558 -21.87 -42.05 0.60
C ALA A 558 -21.60 -42.43 -0.86
N PHE A 559 -21.52 -41.45 -1.75
CA PHE A 559 -21.21 -41.66 -3.16
C PHE A 559 -19.75 -42.04 -3.40
N HIS A 560 -18.81 -41.38 -2.73
CA HIS A 560 -17.36 -41.58 -2.96
C HIS A 560 -16.73 -42.67 -2.10
N ASP A 561 -17.27 -42.94 -0.90
CA ASP A 561 -16.80 -43.99 0.02
C ASP A 561 -17.98 -44.56 0.84
N PRO A 562 -18.79 -45.46 0.24
CA PRO A 562 -19.98 -46.01 0.88
C PRO A 562 -19.67 -46.83 2.13
N GLU A 563 -18.51 -47.51 2.17
CA GLU A 563 -18.07 -48.29 3.32
C GLU A 563 -17.79 -47.38 4.52
N LEU A 564 -17.02 -46.31 4.31
CA LEU A 564 -16.76 -45.32 5.35
C LEU A 564 -18.05 -44.64 5.81
N SER A 565 -18.94 -44.28 4.88
CA SER A 565 -20.24 -43.67 5.21
C SER A 565 -21.08 -44.56 6.11
N ASN A 566 -21.21 -45.84 5.77
CA ASN A 566 -21.98 -46.80 6.57
C ASN A 566 -21.39 -46.95 7.97
N HIS A 567 -20.07 -47.12 8.08
CA HIS A 567 -19.39 -47.24 9.38
C HIS A 567 -19.62 -46.01 10.26
N LEU A 568 -19.45 -44.79 9.71
CA LEU A 568 -19.65 -43.55 10.46
C LEU A 568 -21.10 -43.39 10.94
N ASN A 569 -22.08 -43.80 10.12
CA ASN A 569 -23.49 -43.80 10.51
C ASN A 569 -23.79 -44.84 11.61
N GLU A 570 -23.23 -46.04 11.53
CA GLU A 570 -23.41 -47.11 12.52
C GLU A 570 -22.90 -46.70 13.91
N ILE A 571 -21.76 -45.99 13.97
CA ILE A 571 -21.20 -45.50 15.23
C ILE A 571 -21.81 -44.16 15.68
N GLY A 572 -22.76 -43.60 14.93
CA GLY A 572 -23.40 -42.31 15.23
C GLY A 572 -22.50 -41.08 15.06
N PHE A 573 -21.41 -41.18 14.28
CA PHE A 573 -20.46 -40.10 14.05
C PHE A 573 -20.79 -39.33 12.76
N ILE A 574 -21.88 -38.57 12.81
CA ILE A 574 -22.44 -37.83 11.67
C ILE A 574 -21.73 -36.48 11.41
N PRO A 575 -21.78 -35.92 10.18
CA PRO A 575 -21.11 -34.66 9.83
C PRO A 575 -21.42 -33.45 10.72
N ASP A 576 -22.60 -33.37 11.30
CA ASP A 576 -23.00 -32.31 12.26
C ASP A 576 -22.02 -32.14 13.42
N LEU A 577 -21.32 -33.21 13.81
CA LEU A 577 -20.39 -33.21 14.94
C LEU A 577 -19.01 -32.63 14.60
N TYR A 578 -18.61 -32.60 13.33
CA TYR A 578 -17.23 -32.26 12.95
C TYR A 578 -17.08 -31.32 11.76
N ALA A 579 -18.06 -31.25 10.86
CA ALA A 579 -17.92 -30.55 9.58
C ALA A 579 -18.44 -29.09 9.62
N ILE A 580 -19.17 -28.69 10.66
CA ILE A 580 -19.64 -27.30 10.80
C ILE A 580 -18.45 -26.30 10.78
N PRO A 581 -17.38 -26.47 11.60
CA PRO A 581 -16.24 -25.57 11.54
C PRO A 581 -15.50 -25.62 10.20
N TRP A 582 -15.50 -26.78 9.53
CA TRP A 582 -14.82 -26.95 8.25
C TRP A 582 -15.42 -26.04 7.18
N PHE A 583 -16.75 -26.05 7.08
CA PHE A 583 -17.43 -25.25 6.07
C PHE A 583 -17.59 -23.81 6.51
N LEU A 584 -17.98 -23.53 7.75
CA LEU A 584 -18.19 -22.16 8.24
C LEU A 584 -16.93 -21.29 8.12
N THR A 585 -15.76 -21.86 8.36
CA THR A 585 -14.48 -21.13 8.29
C THR A 585 -13.70 -21.46 7.03
N MET A 586 -14.24 -22.23 6.09
CA MET A 586 -13.49 -22.70 4.91
C MET A 586 -12.13 -23.34 5.27
N PHE A 587 -12.17 -24.22 6.26
CA PHE A 587 -11.07 -25.01 6.82
C PHE A 587 -10.00 -24.23 7.59
N THR A 588 -10.07 -22.90 7.62
CA THR A 588 -9.03 -22.05 8.24
C THR A 588 -8.85 -22.27 9.73
N HIS A 589 -9.92 -22.59 10.46
CA HIS A 589 -9.83 -22.93 11.87
C HIS A 589 -9.14 -24.28 12.13
N VAL A 590 -9.12 -25.16 11.12
CA VAL A 590 -8.64 -26.54 11.24
C VAL A 590 -7.18 -26.66 10.82
N PHE A 591 -6.76 -25.95 9.77
CA PHE A 591 -5.40 -26.01 9.27
C PHE A 591 -4.63 -24.71 9.50
N PRO A 592 -3.32 -24.79 9.77
CA PRO A 592 -2.48 -23.61 9.83
C PRO A 592 -2.43 -22.87 8.49
N LEU A 593 -2.26 -21.55 8.55
CA LEU A 593 -2.35 -20.62 7.41
C LEU A 593 -1.53 -21.04 6.18
N HIS A 594 -0.29 -21.49 6.35
CA HIS A 594 0.55 -21.92 5.22
C HIS A 594 -0.06 -23.08 4.43
N LYS A 595 -0.82 -23.97 5.08
CA LYS A 595 -1.56 -25.05 4.41
C LYS A 595 -2.82 -24.53 3.74
N ILE A 596 -3.49 -23.56 4.37
CA ILE A 596 -4.67 -22.90 3.82
C ILE A 596 -4.35 -22.20 2.52
N PHE A 597 -3.23 -21.49 2.40
CA PHE A 597 -2.86 -20.82 1.14
C PHE A 597 -2.78 -21.81 -0.03
N HIS A 598 -2.10 -22.94 0.16
CA HIS A 598 -2.02 -24.00 -0.85
C HIS A 598 -3.36 -24.66 -1.18
N LEU A 599 -4.25 -24.77 -0.20
CA LEU A 599 -5.61 -25.29 -0.39
C LEU A 599 -6.46 -24.27 -1.17
N TRP A 600 -6.34 -23.00 -0.81
CA TRP A 600 -7.12 -21.91 -1.37
C TRP A 600 -6.72 -21.58 -2.81
N ASP A 601 -5.45 -21.76 -3.19
CA ASP A 601 -4.99 -21.67 -4.58
C ASP A 601 -5.84 -22.54 -5.53
N THR A 602 -6.22 -23.73 -5.07
CA THR A 602 -7.07 -24.64 -5.86
C THR A 602 -8.56 -24.35 -5.66
N LEU A 603 -8.98 -24.04 -4.43
CA LEU A 603 -10.36 -23.69 -4.11
C LEU A 603 -10.87 -22.50 -4.94
N LEU A 604 -10.05 -21.45 -5.08
CA LEU A 604 -10.42 -20.21 -5.75
C LEU A 604 -10.67 -20.40 -7.25
N LEU A 605 -9.99 -21.38 -7.87
CA LEU A 605 -10.23 -21.81 -9.25
C LEU A 605 -11.51 -22.65 -9.38
N GLY A 606 -11.96 -23.27 -8.29
CA GLY A 606 -13.18 -24.07 -8.23
C GLY A 606 -14.47 -23.26 -8.11
N ASN A 607 -15.60 -23.93 -8.31
CA ASN A 607 -16.94 -23.41 -8.06
C ASN A 607 -17.35 -23.61 -6.59
N SER A 608 -18.57 -23.17 -6.23
CA SER A 608 -19.09 -23.25 -4.86
C SER A 608 -19.20 -24.68 -4.29
N SER A 609 -19.20 -25.72 -5.14
CA SER A 609 -19.24 -27.14 -4.71
C SER A 609 -17.86 -27.74 -4.40
N PHE A 610 -16.77 -27.05 -4.72
CA PHE A 610 -15.41 -27.54 -4.44
C PHE A 610 -15.08 -27.80 -2.95
N PRO A 611 -15.61 -27.05 -1.96
CA PRO A 611 -15.38 -27.32 -0.54
C PRO A 611 -15.77 -28.74 -0.11
N PHE A 612 -16.81 -29.33 -0.71
CA PHE A 612 -17.22 -30.70 -0.42
C PHE A 612 -16.15 -31.72 -0.84
N CYS A 613 -15.49 -31.48 -1.97
CA CYS A 613 -14.41 -32.33 -2.46
C CYS A 613 -13.22 -32.34 -1.49
N ILE A 614 -12.92 -31.18 -0.89
CA ILE A 614 -11.90 -31.04 0.15
C ILE A 614 -12.30 -31.87 1.38
N GLY A 615 -13.54 -31.75 1.84
CA GLY A 615 -14.04 -32.51 2.98
C GLY A 615 -13.92 -34.03 2.78
N VAL A 616 -14.30 -34.54 1.60
CA VAL A 616 -14.17 -35.97 1.26
C VAL A 616 -12.70 -36.39 1.19
N ALA A 617 -11.84 -35.58 0.58
CA ALA A 617 -10.42 -35.90 0.49
C ALA A 617 -9.77 -36.02 1.88
N ILE A 618 -10.17 -35.16 2.84
CA ILE A 618 -9.73 -35.26 4.24
C ILE A 618 -10.19 -36.58 4.85
N LEU A 619 -11.46 -36.96 4.65
CA LEU A 619 -12.01 -38.23 5.16
C LEU A 619 -11.30 -39.44 4.55
N GLN A 620 -11.05 -39.44 3.24
CA GLN A 620 -10.35 -40.52 2.55
C GLN A 620 -8.90 -40.67 3.03
N GLN A 621 -8.21 -39.58 3.35
CA GLN A 621 -6.87 -39.67 3.96
C GLN A 621 -6.88 -40.26 5.37
N LEU A 622 -8.00 -40.13 6.09
CA LEU A 622 -8.18 -40.70 7.42
C LEU A 622 -8.88 -42.06 7.40
N ARG A 623 -9.28 -42.56 6.22
CA ARG A 623 -10.17 -43.70 6.02
C ARG A 623 -9.81 -44.91 6.88
N ASP A 624 -8.59 -45.44 6.72
CA ASP A 624 -8.18 -46.67 7.40
C ASP A 624 -8.22 -46.52 8.93
N ARG A 625 -7.91 -45.31 9.42
CA ARG A 625 -7.96 -44.99 10.86
C ARG A 625 -9.40 -44.83 11.35
N LEU A 626 -10.28 -44.27 10.53
CA LEU A 626 -11.70 -44.09 10.86
C LEU A 626 -12.46 -45.42 10.89
N LEU A 627 -12.24 -46.29 9.90
CA LEU A 627 -12.84 -47.63 9.87
C LEU A 627 -12.41 -48.49 11.07
N ALA A 628 -11.17 -48.32 11.54
CA ALA A 628 -10.67 -49.03 12.73
C ALA A 628 -11.11 -48.40 14.07
N SER A 629 -11.86 -47.29 14.05
CA SER A 629 -12.17 -46.47 15.21
C SER A 629 -13.67 -46.46 15.53
N GLY A 630 -14.00 -46.55 16.83
CA GLY A 630 -15.35 -46.21 17.32
C GLY A 630 -15.50 -44.72 17.62
N PHE A 631 -16.72 -44.29 17.98
CA PHE A 631 -17.12 -42.89 18.17
C PHE A 631 -16.10 -42.01 18.92
N ASN A 632 -15.68 -42.41 20.12
CA ASN A 632 -14.74 -41.61 20.95
C ASN A 632 -13.36 -41.45 20.30
N LYS A 633 -12.89 -42.48 19.59
CA LYS A 633 -11.59 -42.45 18.91
C LYS A 633 -11.67 -41.53 17.68
N CYS A 634 -12.81 -41.51 16.98
CA CYS A 634 -13.07 -40.56 15.90
C CYS A 634 -13.02 -39.10 16.36
N ILE A 635 -13.61 -38.76 17.52
CA ILE A 635 -13.51 -37.39 18.07
C ILE A 635 -12.04 -36.97 18.23
N LEU A 636 -11.21 -37.82 18.86
CA LEU A 636 -9.79 -37.53 19.05
C LEU A 636 -9.03 -37.40 17.73
N LEU A 637 -9.38 -38.20 16.72
CA LEU A 637 -8.76 -38.11 15.39
C LEU A 637 -8.96 -36.74 14.74
N PHE A 638 -10.13 -36.15 14.91
CA PHE A 638 -10.47 -34.84 14.33
C PHE A 638 -9.93 -33.68 15.17
N SER A 639 -9.76 -33.84 16.49
CA SER A 639 -9.08 -32.85 17.32
C SER A 639 -7.57 -32.75 17.01
N ASP A 640 -6.95 -33.85 16.58
CA ASP A 640 -5.51 -33.96 16.24
C ASP A 640 -5.16 -33.58 14.79
N LEU A 641 -6.16 -33.27 13.96
CA LEU A 641 -6.02 -33.01 12.52
C LEU A 641 -4.98 -31.92 12.14
N PRO A 642 -4.77 -30.84 12.93
CA PRO A 642 -3.81 -29.78 12.58
C PRO A 642 -2.33 -30.23 12.58
N GLY A 643 -1.97 -31.17 13.48
CA GLY A 643 -0.57 -31.48 13.83
C GLY A 643 0.10 -32.56 13.00
N LYS A 644 -0.64 -33.34 12.21
CA LYS A 644 -0.08 -34.44 11.40
C LYS A 644 0.33 -33.95 10.02
N SER A 645 1.44 -34.49 9.51
CA SER A 645 1.99 -34.29 8.17
C SER A 645 1.05 -34.86 7.10
N HIS A 646 -0.15 -34.30 6.98
CA HIS A 646 -1.03 -34.55 5.86
C HIS A 646 -0.36 -34.01 4.59
N HIS A 647 -0.10 -34.89 3.63
CA HIS A 647 0.42 -34.50 2.32
C HIS A 647 -0.67 -33.69 1.60
N LEU A 648 -0.68 -32.37 1.74
CA LEU A 648 -1.59 -31.46 1.03
C LEU A 648 -1.50 -31.61 -0.49
N VAL A 649 -0.34 -32.02 -1.00
CA VAL A 649 -0.14 -32.40 -2.40
C VAL A 649 -1.08 -33.54 -2.79
N SER A 650 -1.29 -34.52 -1.90
CA SER A 650 -2.25 -35.61 -2.09
C SER A 650 -3.70 -35.13 -1.99
N ILE A 651 -4.01 -34.18 -1.09
CA ILE A 651 -5.36 -33.59 -0.96
C ILE A 651 -5.75 -32.89 -2.27
N ASN A 652 -4.90 -32.00 -2.80
CA ASN A 652 -5.22 -31.26 -4.03
C ASN A 652 -5.37 -32.19 -5.25
N LEU A 653 -4.57 -33.25 -5.35
CA LEU A 653 -4.68 -34.23 -6.44
C LEU A 653 -5.96 -35.09 -6.31
N HIS A 654 -6.27 -35.57 -5.10
CA HIS A 654 -7.51 -36.30 -4.82
C HIS A 654 -8.76 -35.44 -5.03
N CYS A 655 -8.74 -34.16 -4.63
CA CYS A 655 -9.84 -33.24 -4.83
C CYS A 655 -10.18 -33.09 -6.32
N LYS A 656 -9.18 -33.00 -7.20
CA LYS A 656 -9.39 -32.93 -8.65
C LYS A 656 -10.01 -34.21 -9.20
N LEU A 657 -9.59 -35.38 -8.69
CA LEU A 657 -10.17 -36.67 -9.08
C LEU A 657 -11.63 -36.82 -8.63
N ILE A 658 -11.93 -36.47 -7.37
CA ILE A 658 -13.28 -36.47 -6.80
C ILE A 658 -14.19 -35.53 -7.59
N PHE A 659 -13.70 -34.33 -7.93
CA PHE A 659 -14.46 -33.36 -8.71
C PHE A 659 -14.78 -33.88 -10.11
N LEU A 660 -13.80 -34.46 -10.81
CA LEU A 660 -13.98 -35.06 -12.14
C LEU A 660 -14.96 -36.24 -12.11
N GLN A 661 -14.85 -37.13 -11.12
CA GLN A 661 -15.77 -38.27 -10.95
C GLN A 661 -17.21 -37.80 -10.70
N SER A 662 -17.37 -36.76 -9.89
CA SER A 662 -18.68 -36.18 -9.59
C SER A 662 -19.30 -35.49 -10.81
N THR A 663 -18.52 -34.78 -11.62
CA THR A 663 -19.03 -34.11 -12.84
C THR A 663 -19.33 -35.09 -13.98
N LEU A 664 -18.51 -36.12 -14.19
CA LEU A 664 -18.71 -37.12 -15.24
C LEU A 664 -19.96 -37.99 -14.98
N SER A 665 -20.29 -38.29 -13.72
CA SER A 665 -21.49 -39.08 -13.38
C SER A 665 -22.80 -38.31 -13.60
N PHE A 666 -22.79 -36.98 -13.49
CA PHE A 666 -23.96 -36.14 -13.84
C PHE A 666 -24.19 -36.06 -15.35
N TYR A 667 -23.11 -36.05 -16.15
CA TYR A 667 -23.23 -36.09 -17.62
C TYR A 667 -23.70 -37.46 -18.14
N SER A 668 -23.33 -38.57 -17.50
CA SER A 668 -23.77 -39.91 -17.93
C SER A 668 -25.24 -40.24 -17.60
N LYS A 669 -25.94 -39.39 -16.83
CA LYS A 669 -27.38 -39.52 -16.54
C LYS A 669 -28.26 -38.56 -17.36
N SER A 670 -27.64 -37.72 -18.20
CA SER A 670 -28.33 -36.71 -19.04
C SER A 670 -28.40 -37.10 -20.52
N THR A 671 -28.03 -38.35 -20.83
CA THR A 671 -28.24 -39.04 -22.11
C THR A 671 -28.97 -40.33 -21.81
#